data_AF-A0A952YRY2-F1
#
_entry.id   AF-A0A952YRY2-F1
#
_cell.length_a   1.000
_cell.length_b   1.000
_cell.length_c   1.000
_cell.angle_alpha   90.00
_cell.angle_beta   90.00
_cell.angle_gamma   90.00
#
_symmetry.space_group_name_H-M   'P 1'
#
loop_
_entity.id
_entity.type
_entity.pdbx_description
1 polymer ?
#
loop_
_entity_poly.entity_id
_entity_poly.type
_entity_poly.pdbx_seq_one_letter_code
_entity_poly.pdbx_strand_id
1 'polypeptide(L)'
;MRGPVFAIATMVGIALAQSPAAHAADPVRGKVLYEVTNGAPLACANSGCHGTNVSLNKNKIRNGANNGPLIMSAISKNTGGMGFLGAYVNSTDAADIGAYIANPAAGTGAPAASVSPSSLAFAATVVGAASANQAVTVANTGTTALSIASIATSGANAADFGVVAGGTCAAGSSVAAGGSCSVLLRFQPTAAGTRTATLTIAHNATGGSSSVALSGTATVAPQPTISVSSNATTFASTALGTTSPVQSITVGNVGGANLTFTGFVVSGAQAAEFARPAGAAGGTCATGTALAPNATCTVGLAFSPSALGTRSATLTIGSDAANGSPAITLSGTGAPAPAPIAQLSPATQAFGDQTIGTTSPARRVMLANTGTASMSISGISIAGSAAFAIAANGCGTTLAAGASCAIDVAFTPAQAGAASATLQAADSAAGSPHAVSLGGNGVAGPVGSPTLAPTAPVDYGDVQLGQRSAPRPFALGNSGAASYTISTIAITGADASSFAIDAGGCAAGQAIAPAASCAVSVSFVPAAIGAKTARLEITASNGSQLSVDLRGTGLAVAAPSIDTGAGMLDFGVQPLNGTATQTLTVTNSGTAMLQVSAIGVTGPFTIDTAASQCPPAPFTLAPGASCQLVVIFNATVAGKQSGQVSIASNAGPTPKSVVLAATADAAPLASPLNVGAGGCTTDPDGRGDPVLPALALAAAAALAIRRRAPFRPTPVVKSDRGEQR
;
A
#
# COMPACT_ATOMS: atom_id res chain seq x y z
N MET A 1 -55.25 32.68 -25.46
CA MET A 1 -55.59 34.03 -25.95
C MET A 1 -57.10 34.08 -26.14
N ARG A 2 -57.81 34.88 -25.34
CA ARG A 2 -59.27 35.07 -25.43
C ARG A 2 -59.54 36.32 -26.25
N GLY A 3 -60.33 36.21 -27.30
CA GLY A 3 -60.97 37.34 -27.96
C GLY A 3 -62.39 36.92 -28.33
N PRO A 4 -63.45 37.62 -27.89
CA PRO A 4 -64.79 37.40 -28.38
C PRO A 4 -65.05 38.32 -29.57
N VAL A 5 -65.59 37.77 -30.66
CA VAL A 5 -66.21 38.56 -31.73
C VAL A 5 -67.71 38.32 -31.66
N PHE A 6 -68.42 39.44 -31.53
CA PHE A 6 -69.86 39.59 -31.49
C PHE A 6 -70.54 39.14 -32.79
N ALA A 7 -71.75 38.58 -32.67
CA ALA A 7 -72.84 38.84 -33.60
C ALA A 7 -74.19 38.66 -32.88
N ILE A 8 -74.76 39.79 -32.47
CA ILE A 8 -76.15 39.92 -32.05
C ILE A 8 -77.00 39.98 -33.32
N ALA A 9 -77.89 39.01 -33.52
CA ALA A 9 -78.92 39.07 -34.55
C ALA A 9 -80.28 39.34 -33.88
N THR A 10 -80.72 40.58 -34.01
CA THR A 10 -81.99 41.15 -33.58
C THR A 10 -83.14 40.48 -34.33
N MET A 11 -84.01 39.72 -33.64
CA MET A 11 -85.30 39.32 -34.21
C MET A 11 -86.26 40.51 -34.18
N VAL A 12 -86.45 41.15 -35.33
CA VAL A 12 -87.56 42.07 -35.58
C VAL A 12 -88.78 41.22 -35.91
N GLY A 13 -89.73 41.12 -34.97
CA GLY A 13 -91.05 40.58 -35.21
C GLY A 13 -91.86 41.57 -36.06
N ILE A 14 -91.91 41.35 -37.37
CA ILE A 14 -92.86 42.03 -38.25
C ILE A 14 -94.19 41.28 -38.17
N ALA A 15 -95.13 41.84 -37.43
CA ALA A 15 -96.54 41.49 -37.54
C ALA A 15 -97.03 41.90 -38.94
N LEU A 16 -97.13 40.92 -39.85
CA LEU A 16 -97.82 41.10 -41.12
C LEU A 16 -99.32 41.20 -40.83
N ALA A 17 -99.83 42.43 -40.89
CA ALA A 17 -101.24 42.71 -41.01
C ALA A 17 -101.80 41.90 -42.19
N GLN A 18 -102.78 41.03 -41.91
CA GLN A 18 -103.52 40.33 -42.95
C GLN A 18 -104.30 41.36 -43.76
N SER A 19 -103.72 41.75 -44.89
CA SER A 19 -104.49 42.28 -46.02
C SER A 19 -105.48 41.19 -46.44
N PRO A 20 -106.73 41.49 -46.84
CA PRO A 20 -107.55 40.47 -47.48
C PRO A 20 -106.73 39.88 -48.62
N ALA A 21 -106.49 38.57 -48.58
CA ALA A 21 -105.63 37.89 -49.53
C ALA A 21 -106.07 38.31 -50.94
N ALA A 22 -105.18 39.02 -51.66
CA ALA A 22 -105.38 39.22 -53.08
C ALA A 22 -105.46 37.82 -53.68
N HIS A 23 -106.65 37.42 -54.14
CA HIS A 23 -106.83 36.11 -54.73
C HIS A 23 -105.95 36.03 -55.97
N ALA A 24 -104.85 35.29 -55.87
CA ALA A 24 -104.00 35.00 -57.01
C ALA A 24 -104.80 34.06 -57.91
N ALA A 25 -105.15 34.55 -59.10
CA ALA A 25 -105.97 33.80 -60.03
C ALA A 25 -105.36 32.43 -60.32
N ASP A 26 -106.13 31.36 -60.06
CA ASP A 26 -105.72 29.97 -60.16
C ASP A 26 -106.14 29.40 -61.51
N PRO A 27 -105.19 29.18 -62.45
CA PRO A 27 -105.53 28.63 -63.77
C PRO A 27 -106.01 27.17 -63.72
N VAL A 28 -105.74 26.41 -62.65
CA VAL A 28 -106.21 25.01 -62.49
C VAL A 28 -107.68 25.01 -62.14
N ARG A 29 -108.06 25.78 -61.12
CA ARG A 29 -109.47 26.02 -60.79
C ARG A 29 -110.19 26.69 -61.96
N GLY A 30 -109.52 27.62 -62.64
CA GLY A 30 -109.99 28.29 -63.84
C GLY A 30 -110.33 27.36 -64.98
N LYS A 31 -109.54 26.30 -65.20
CA LYS A 31 -109.83 25.26 -66.20
C LYS A 31 -111.13 24.53 -65.88
N VAL A 32 -111.28 24.06 -64.64
CA VAL A 32 -112.47 23.33 -64.20
C VAL A 32 -113.71 24.21 -64.37
N LEU A 33 -113.60 25.48 -63.97
CA LEU A 33 -114.64 26.49 -64.14
C LEU A 33 -114.91 26.82 -65.62
N TYR A 34 -113.91 26.78 -66.50
CA TYR A 34 -114.10 26.99 -67.93
C TYR A 34 -114.79 25.80 -68.62
N GLU A 35 -114.58 24.58 -68.14
CA GLU A 35 -115.10 23.35 -68.76
C GLU A 35 -116.50 22.97 -68.26
N VAL A 36 -116.81 23.18 -66.97
CA VAL A 36 -118.07 22.72 -66.33
C VAL A 36 -118.77 23.84 -65.53
N THR A 37 -118.19 25.04 -65.46
CA THR A 37 -118.73 26.30 -64.90
C THR A 37 -119.76 26.14 -63.78
N ASN A 38 -119.33 25.55 -62.65
CA ASN A 38 -120.16 25.35 -61.45
C ASN A 38 -121.52 24.66 -61.71
N GLY A 39 -121.59 23.76 -62.70
CA GLY A 39 -122.79 23.00 -63.03
C GLY A 39 -123.84 23.79 -63.81
N ALA A 40 -123.48 24.91 -64.42
CA ALA A 40 -124.39 25.71 -65.24
C ALA A 40 -124.99 24.90 -66.40
N PRO A 41 -126.29 25.08 -66.73
CA PRO A 41 -126.93 24.40 -67.86
C PRO A 41 -126.29 24.82 -69.19
N LEU A 42 -126.09 23.88 -70.12
CA LEU A 42 -125.53 24.13 -71.45
C LEU A 42 -126.47 25.02 -72.27
N ALA A 43 -126.28 26.35 -72.25
CA ALA A 43 -127.15 27.28 -72.97
C ALA A 43 -127.02 27.23 -74.50
N CYS A 44 -126.05 26.47 -75.03
CA CYS A 44 -125.80 26.35 -76.46
C CYS A 44 -126.01 24.89 -76.87
N ALA A 45 -127.20 24.57 -77.38
CA ALA A 45 -127.68 23.20 -77.62
C ALA A 45 -126.84 22.32 -78.59
N ASN A 46 -125.66 22.77 -79.07
CA ASN A 46 -124.73 22.00 -79.92
C ASN A 46 -123.27 22.53 -79.84
N SER A 47 -122.74 22.86 -78.64
CA SER A 47 -121.33 23.27 -78.49
C SER A 47 -120.93 24.54 -79.30
N GLY A 48 -121.92 25.37 -79.64
CA GLY A 48 -121.79 26.49 -80.57
C GLY A 48 -121.00 27.69 -80.02
N CYS A 49 -120.88 27.84 -78.70
CA CYS A 49 -120.38 29.05 -78.06
C CYS A 49 -118.86 29.06 -77.82
N HIS A 50 -118.28 27.99 -77.30
CA HIS A 50 -116.83 27.72 -77.34
C HIS A 50 -116.60 26.23 -77.05
N GLY A 51 -115.43 25.69 -77.41
CA GLY A 51 -115.03 24.33 -77.06
C GLY A 51 -114.17 24.31 -75.79
N THR A 52 -113.85 23.13 -75.26
CA THR A 52 -112.95 22.97 -74.11
C THR A 52 -111.50 23.37 -74.42
N ASN A 53 -111.11 23.36 -75.71
CA ASN A 53 -109.80 23.82 -76.15
C ASN A 53 -109.77 25.34 -76.37
N VAL A 54 -109.26 26.07 -75.39
CA VAL A 54 -109.07 27.54 -75.42
C VAL A 54 -108.24 28.01 -76.63
N SER A 55 -107.32 27.17 -77.11
CA SER A 55 -106.38 27.55 -78.17
C SER A 55 -107.07 27.85 -79.50
N LEU A 56 -108.24 27.25 -79.75
CA LEU A 56 -109.06 27.50 -80.94
C LEU A 56 -109.67 28.91 -80.97
N ASN A 57 -109.61 29.65 -79.85
CA ASN A 57 -110.10 31.03 -79.70
C ASN A 57 -111.52 31.26 -80.27
N LYS A 58 -112.38 30.24 -80.23
CA LYS A 58 -113.75 30.31 -80.74
C LYS A 58 -114.50 31.42 -80.00
N ASN A 59 -115.22 32.27 -80.73
CA ASN A 59 -115.90 33.46 -80.20
C ASN A 59 -115.00 34.43 -79.40
N LYS A 60 -113.71 34.52 -79.78
CA LYS A 60 -112.75 35.49 -79.22
C LYS A 60 -112.52 35.36 -77.70
N ILE A 61 -112.71 34.16 -77.15
CA ILE A 61 -112.50 33.85 -75.73
C ILE A 61 -111.13 34.31 -75.18
N ARG A 62 -110.08 34.37 -76.01
CA ARG A 62 -108.76 34.87 -75.60
C ARG A 62 -108.75 36.33 -75.14
N ASN A 63 -109.77 37.13 -75.48
CA ASN A 63 -109.89 38.48 -74.93
C ASN A 63 -110.05 38.46 -73.40
N GLY A 64 -110.59 37.37 -72.83
CA GLY A 64 -110.69 37.15 -71.40
C GLY A 64 -109.39 36.70 -70.71
N ALA A 65 -108.31 36.48 -71.45
CA ALA A 65 -107.00 36.09 -70.89
C ALA A 65 -106.52 37.11 -69.85
N ASN A 66 -106.28 36.65 -68.61
CA ASN A 66 -105.91 37.46 -67.45
C ASN A 66 -106.85 38.66 -67.20
N ASN A 67 -108.09 38.61 -67.69
CA ASN A 67 -109.03 39.71 -67.65
C ASN A 67 -110.40 39.26 -67.13
N GLY A 68 -110.42 38.82 -65.86
CA GLY A 68 -111.65 38.45 -65.15
C GLY A 68 -112.76 39.51 -65.20
N PRO A 69 -112.47 40.82 -65.05
CA PRO A 69 -113.47 41.88 -65.20
C PRO A 69 -114.13 41.91 -66.58
N LEU A 70 -113.38 41.65 -67.66
CA LEU A 70 -113.96 41.57 -69.00
C LEU A 70 -114.89 40.36 -69.14
N ILE A 71 -114.53 39.21 -68.56
CA ILE A 71 -115.37 38.02 -68.54
C ILE A 71 -116.68 38.32 -67.79
N MET A 72 -116.62 38.93 -66.60
CA MET A 72 -117.81 39.34 -65.84
C MET A 72 -118.66 40.40 -66.57
N SER A 73 -118.01 41.33 -67.29
CA SER A 73 -118.69 42.33 -68.12
C SER A 73 -119.43 41.67 -69.30
N ALA A 74 -118.82 40.65 -69.93
CA ALA A 74 -119.45 39.88 -71.00
C ALA A 74 -120.65 39.07 -70.49
N ILE A 75 -120.56 38.47 -69.30
CA ILE A 75 -121.68 37.76 -68.65
C ILE A 75 -122.83 38.74 -68.33
N SER A 76 -122.54 39.84 -67.62
CA SER A 76 -123.59 40.79 -67.21
C SER A 76 -124.29 41.50 -68.37
N LYS A 77 -123.57 41.74 -69.48
CA LYS A 77 -124.13 42.29 -70.72
C LYS A 77 -124.69 41.23 -71.68
N ASN A 78 -124.72 39.96 -71.28
CA ASN A 78 -125.15 38.83 -72.11
C ASN A 78 -124.46 38.81 -73.50
N THR A 79 -123.20 39.23 -73.58
CA THR A 79 -122.46 39.28 -74.83
C THR A 79 -122.18 37.86 -75.32
N GLY A 80 -122.51 37.55 -76.57
CA GLY A 80 -122.34 36.20 -77.12
C GLY A 80 -123.21 35.12 -76.46
N GLY A 81 -124.29 35.51 -75.76
CA GLY A 81 -125.20 34.58 -75.10
C GLY A 81 -124.74 34.09 -73.72
N MET A 82 -123.74 34.73 -73.10
CA MET A 82 -123.15 34.30 -71.82
C MET A 82 -123.96 34.67 -70.56
N GLY A 83 -125.10 35.37 -70.69
CA GLY A 83 -125.84 35.93 -69.55
C GLY A 83 -126.39 34.90 -68.57
N PHE A 84 -126.65 33.67 -69.04
CA PHE A 84 -127.09 32.56 -68.18
C PHE A 84 -126.04 32.16 -67.12
N LEU A 85 -124.76 32.49 -67.32
CA LEU A 85 -123.67 32.21 -66.37
C LEU A 85 -123.65 33.16 -65.16
N GLY A 86 -124.46 34.23 -65.17
CA GLY A 86 -124.45 35.26 -64.12
C GLY A 86 -124.77 34.76 -62.71
N ALA A 87 -125.49 33.63 -62.59
CA ALA A 87 -125.75 32.98 -61.30
C ALA A 87 -124.67 31.97 -60.87
N TYR A 88 -123.73 31.63 -61.76
CA TYR A 88 -122.78 30.53 -61.58
C TYR A 88 -121.31 30.99 -61.51
N VAL A 89 -120.99 32.20 -61.97
CA VAL A 89 -119.63 32.74 -62.01
C VAL A 89 -119.59 34.06 -61.25
N ASN A 90 -118.76 34.14 -60.22
CA ASN A 90 -118.43 35.40 -59.54
C ASN A 90 -117.10 35.99 -60.05
N SER A 91 -116.72 37.15 -59.53
CA SER A 91 -115.49 37.85 -59.95
C SER A 91 -114.20 37.06 -59.69
N THR A 92 -114.16 36.24 -58.64
CA THR A 92 -113.05 35.34 -58.30
C THR A 92 -112.96 34.18 -59.30
N ASP A 93 -114.09 33.52 -59.58
CA ASP A 93 -114.18 32.46 -60.58
C ASP A 93 -113.81 32.98 -61.98
N ALA A 94 -114.24 34.19 -62.34
CA ALA A 94 -113.88 34.82 -63.61
C ALA A 94 -112.39 35.19 -63.70
N ALA A 95 -111.76 35.57 -62.58
CA ALA A 95 -110.32 35.79 -62.54
C ALA A 95 -109.55 34.48 -62.76
N ASP A 96 -109.98 33.39 -62.11
CA ASP A 96 -109.41 32.04 -62.28
C ASP A 96 -109.58 31.55 -63.73
N ILE A 97 -110.79 31.65 -64.30
CA ILE A 97 -111.07 31.34 -65.71
C ILE A 97 -110.17 32.18 -66.63
N GLY A 98 -110.01 33.48 -66.34
CA GLY A 98 -109.14 34.37 -67.10
C GLY A 98 -107.67 33.94 -67.07
N ALA A 99 -107.16 33.50 -65.92
CA ALA A 99 -105.81 32.97 -65.78
C ALA A 99 -105.61 31.67 -66.59
N TYR A 100 -106.61 30.77 -66.58
CA TYR A 100 -106.59 29.58 -67.43
C TYR A 100 -106.57 29.94 -68.92
N ILE A 101 -107.40 30.90 -69.34
CA ILE A 101 -107.46 31.32 -70.74
C ILE A 101 -106.11 31.91 -71.20
N ALA A 102 -105.42 32.65 -70.32
CA ALA A 102 -104.12 33.24 -70.61
C ALA A 102 -102.99 32.21 -70.71
N ASN A 103 -103.01 31.19 -69.85
CA ASN A 103 -102.04 30.12 -69.85
C ASN A 103 -102.73 28.75 -69.69
N PRO A 104 -103.26 28.19 -70.79
CA PRO A 104 -103.97 26.91 -70.73
C PRO A 104 -103.11 25.75 -70.21
N ALA A 105 -101.78 25.83 -70.39
CA ALA A 105 -100.85 24.83 -69.89
C ALA A 105 -100.72 24.84 -68.35
N ALA A 106 -100.96 25.97 -67.68
CA ALA A 106 -100.98 26.04 -66.22
C ALA A 106 -102.25 25.43 -65.60
N GLY A 107 -103.31 25.24 -66.40
CA GLY A 107 -104.59 24.69 -65.92
C GLY A 107 -104.63 23.18 -65.69
N THR A 108 -103.56 22.46 -66.02
CA THR A 108 -103.46 21.01 -65.75
C THR A 108 -102.92 20.70 -64.36
N GLY A 109 -102.55 21.73 -63.58
CA GLY A 109 -101.82 21.60 -62.32
C GLY A 109 -100.37 21.15 -62.56
N ALA A 110 -99.47 21.61 -61.70
CA ALA A 110 -98.05 21.27 -61.79
C ALA A 110 -97.51 20.93 -60.39
N PRO A 111 -96.58 19.97 -60.29
CA PRO A 111 -95.86 19.74 -59.05
C PRO A 111 -94.88 20.90 -58.82
N ALA A 112 -94.67 21.25 -57.55
CA ALA A 112 -93.69 22.25 -57.15
C ALA A 112 -92.87 21.69 -55.99
N ALA A 113 -91.57 21.50 -56.20
CA ALA A 113 -90.68 20.92 -55.20
C ALA A 113 -90.06 22.02 -54.33
N SER A 114 -89.96 21.77 -53.04
CA SER A 114 -89.13 22.53 -52.11
C SER A 114 -88.31 21.58 -51.25
N VAL A 115 -87.06 21.94 -50.99
CA VAL A 115 -86.15 21.19 -50.12
C VAL A 115 -85.77 22.05 -48.92
N SER A 116 -85.83 21.48 -47.72
CA SER A 116 -85.46 22.16 -46.49
C SER A 116 -84.72 21.21 -45.54
N PRO A 117 -83.53 21.58 -45.04
CA PRO A 117 -82.77 22.79 -45.39
C PRO A 117 -82.13 22.71 -46.79
N SER A 118 -81.74 23.85 -47.37
CA SER A 118 -81.02 23.93 -48.67
C SER A 118 -79.52 23.60 -48.56
N SER A 119 -79.01 23.45 -47.34
CA SER A 119 -77.67 22.93 -47.07
C SER A 119 -77.65 22.10 -45.78
N LEU A 120 -76.77 21.11 -45.73
CA LEU A 120 -76.48 20.32 -44.54
C LEU A 120 -74.97 20.37 -44.23
N ALA A 121 -74.66 20.77 -43.00
CA ALA A 121 -73.31 20.71 -42.46
C ALA A 121 -73.24 19.60 -41.41
N PHE A 122 -72.33 18.63 -41.60
CA PHE A 122 -72.07 17.55 -40.67
C PHE A 122 -71.00 17.96 -39.67
N ALA A 123 -71.15 17.49 -38.43
CA ALA A 123 -70.13 17.67 -37.39
C ALA A 123 -68.79 17.05 -37.82
N ALA A 124 -67.70 17.57 -37.24
CA ALA A 124 -66.37 17.02 -37.48
C ALA A 124 -66.35 15.52 -37.13
N THR A 125 -65.97 14.69 -38.08
CA THR A 125 -66.02 13.23 -37.98
C THR A 125 -64.65 12.64 -38.26
N VAL A 126 -64.21 11.66 -37.48
CA VAL A 126 -62.93 11.00 -37.69
C VAL A 126 -62.97 10.18 -38.98
N VAL A 127 -61.88 10.17 -39.76
CA VAL A 127 -61.75 9.34 -40.96
C VAL A 127 -62.14 7.88 -40.68
N GLY A 128 -63.03 7.33 -41.50
CA GLY A 128 -63.57 5.97 -41.40
C GLY A 128 -64.79 5.81 -40.48
N ALA A 129 -65.03 6.76 -39.56
CA ALA A 129 -66.21 6.78 -38.71
C ALA A 129 -67.42 7.38 -39.43
N ALA A 130 -68.62 6.97 -39.02
CA ALA A 130 -69.87 7.49 -39.55
C ALA A 130 -70.49 8.54 -38.60
N SER A 131 -70.98 9.64 -39.15
CA SER A 131 -71.74 10.65 -38.41
C SER A 131 -73.12 10.14 -38.00
N ALA A 132 -73.81 10.90 -37.14
CA ALA A 132 -75.26 10.79 -37.02
C ALA A 132 -75.95 11.11 -38.36
N ASN A 133 -77.10 10.50 -38.61
CA ASN A 133 -77.89 10.77 -39.81
C ASN A 133 -78.55 12.16 -39.71
N GLN A 134 -78.55 12.92 -40.80
CA GLN A 134 -79.30 14.18 -40.94
C GLN A 134 -80.36 14.04 -42.03
N ALA A 135 -81.46 14.79 -41.90
CA ALA A 135 -82.59 14.71 -42.82
C ALA A 135 -82.70 15.96 -43.69
N VAL A 136 -83.03 15.76 -44.96
CA VAL A 136 -83.57 16.78 -45.87
C VAL A 136 -85.04 16.47 -46.10
N THR A 137 -85.92 17.43 -45.84
CA THR A 137 -87.34 17.31 -46.17
C THR A 137 -87.58 17.79 -47.59
N VAL A 138 -88.21 16.95 -48.40
CA VAL A 138 -88.71 17.27 -49.75
C VAL A 138 -90.22 17.45 -49.64
N ALA A 139 -90.71 18.66 -49.90
CA ALA A 139 -92.14 18.97 -49.87
C ALA A 139 -92.65 19.32 -51.26
N ASN A 140 -93.85 18.82 -51.58
CA ASN A 140 -94.57 19.18 -52.78
C ASN A 140 -95.58 20.29 -52.46
N THR A 141 -95.22 21.53 -52.77
CA THR A 141 -96.07 22.71 -52.59
C THR A 141 -96.99 22.98 -53.78
N GLY A 142 -96.91 22.12 -54.82
CA GLY A 142 -97.74 22.21 -56.01
C GLY A 142 -99.08 21.51 -55.87
N THR A 143 -99.84 21.49 -56.96
CA THR A 143 -101.22 20.99 -56.99
C THR A 143 -101.37 19.61 -57.62
N THR A 144 -100.30 19.07 -58.23
CA THR A 144 -100.24 17.69 -58.74
C THR A 144 -99.06 16.93 -58.13
N ALA A 145 -99.06 15.60 -58.27
CA ALA A 145 -98.11 14.72 -57.61
C ALA A 145 -96.66 14.94 -58.11
N LEU A 146 -95.74 15.14 -57.17
CA LEU A 146 -94.31 15.25 -57.44
C LEU A 146 -93.73 13.84 -57.54
N SER A 147 -93.28 13.44 -58.73
CA SER A 147 -92.60 12.16 -58.95
C SER A 147 -91.10 12.36 -58.80
N ILE A 148 -90.47 11.60 -57.89
CA ILE A 148 -89.03 11.61 -57.65
C ILE A 148 -88.39 10.57 -58.57
N ALA A 149 -87.59 11.02 -59.54
CA ALA A 149 -86.92 10.15 -60.50
C ALA A 149 -85.66 9.50 -59.90
N SER A 150 -84.85 10.27 -59.18
CA SER A 150 -83.64 9.78 -58.54
C SER A 150 -83.23 10.64 -57.34
N ILE A 151 -82.47 10.03 -56.44
CA ILE A 151 -81.83 10.69 -55.30
C ILE A 151 -80.38 10.23 -55.31
N ALA A 152 -79.45 11.15 -55.56
CA ALA A 152 -78.03 10.82 -55.68
C ALA A 152 -77.16 11.94 -55.12
N THR A 153 -75.99 11.58 -54.62
CA THR A 153 -74.93 12.55 -54.28
C THR A 153 -73.95 12.69 -55.44
N SER A 154 -73.46 13.91 -55.65
CA SER A 154 -72.50 14.25 -56.70
C SER A 154 -71.47 15.28 -56.21
N GLY A 155 -70.43 15.52 -56.99
CA GLY A 155 -69.33 16.43 -56.64
C GLY A 155 -68.09 15.73 -56.09
N ALA A 156 -67.10 16.53 -55.69
CA ALA A 156 -65.73 16.06 -55.43
C ALA A 156 -65.60 14.98 -54.35
N ASN A 157 -66.45 15.02 -53.32
CA ASN A 157 -66.39 14.07 -52.20
C ASN A 157 -67.71 13.31 -52.01
N ALA A 158 -68.46 13.06 -53.11
CA ALA A 158 -69.79 12.46 -53.04
C ALA A 158 -69.83 11.11 -52.30
N ALA A 159 -68.78 10.29 -52.43
CA ALA A 159 -68.67 9.00 -51.75
C ALA A 159 -68.61 9.11 -50.21
N ASP A 160 -68.20 10.25 -49.68
CA ASP A 160 -68.18 10.49 -48.22
C ASP A 160 -69.59 10.81 -47.68
N PHE A 161 -70.59 11.07 -48.54
CA PHE A 161 -71.97 11.38 -48.17
C PHE A 161 -72.93 10.32 -48.72
N GLY A 162 -73.33 9.39 -47.86
CA GLY A 162 -74.24 8.32 -48.22
C GLY A 162 -75.69 8.69 -47.98
N VAL A 163 -76.55 8.40 -48.96
CA VAL A 163 -78.01 8.33 -48.74
C VAL A 163 -78.31 7.01 -48.03
N VAL A 164 -78.94 7.07 -46.86
CA VAL A 164 -79.17 5.90 -45.99
C VAL A 164 -80.64 5.55 -45.89
N ALA A 165 -80.94 4.28 -45.63
CA ALA A 165 -82.30 3.80 -45.42
C ALA A 165 -82.96 4.42 -44.16
N GLY A 166 -84.28 4.49 -44.16
CA GLY A 166 -85.08 5.07 -43.06
C GLY A 166 -85.67 6.46 -43.36
N GLY A 167 -85.28 7.08 -44.48
CA GLY A 167 -86.03 8.20 -45.06
C GLY A 167 -87.32 7.72 -45.72
N THR A 168 -88.29 8.62 -45.88
CA THR A 168 -89.58 8.31 -46.54
C THR A 168 -89.60 8.67 -48.03
N CYS A 169 -88.59 9.39 -48.54
CA CYS A 169 -88.39 9.58 -49.98
C CYS A 169 -87.57 8.44 -50.57
N ALA A 170 -87.98 7.94 -51.74
CA ALA A 170 -87.21 6.98 -52.54
C ALA A 170 -87.26 7.34 -54.03
N ALA A 171 -86.27 6.86 -54.80
CA ALA A 171 -86.36 6.94 -56.26
C ALA A 171 -87.59 6.14 -56.75
N GLY A 172 -88.36 6.73 -57.66
CA GLY A 172 -89.65 6.21 -58.12
C GLY A 172 -90.85 6.53 -57.21
N SER A 173 -90.64 7.14 -56.04
CA SER A 173 -91.73 7.53 -55.14
C SER A 173 -92.48 8.78 -55.65
N SER A 174 -93.70 8.96 -55.16
CA SER A 174 -94.50 10.14 -55.45
C SER A 174 -94.94 10.83 -54.16
N VAL A 175 -94.76 12.14 -54.11
CA VAL A 175 -95.22 13.00 -53.01
C VAL A 175 -96.51 13.68 -53.47
N ALA A 176 -97.63 13.36 -52.81
CA ALA A 176 -98.92 13.98 -53.10
C ALA A 176 -98.87 15.51 -52.95
N ALA A 177 -99.80 16.22 -53.59
CA ALA A 177 -99.93 17.68 -53.43
C ALA A 177 -100.10 18.05 -51.95
N GLY A 178 -99.32 19.02 -51.46
CA GLY A 178 -99.26 19.41 -50.05
C GLY A 178 -98.52 18.43 -49.13
N GLY A 179 -98.05 17.29 -49.65
CA GLY A 179 -97.31 16.27 -48.90
C GLY A 179 -95.82 16.58 -48.77
N SER A 180 -95.14 15.80 -47.91
CA SER A 180 -93.68 15.83 -47.79
C SER A 180 -93.11 14.45 -47.50
N CYS A 181 -91.84 14.26 -47.81
CA CYS A 181 -91.05 13.09 -47.44
C CYS A 181 -89.64 13.51 -47.02
N SER A 182 -88.86 12.60 -46.45
CA SER A 182 -87.48 12.86 -46.01
C SER A 182 -86.43 12.00 -46.71
N VAL A 183 -85.29 12.60 -47.00
CA VAL A 183 -84.05 11.90 -47.40
C VAL A 183 -83.10 11.93 -46.21
N LEU A 184 -82.63 10.76 -45.76
CA LEU A 184 -81.60 10.67 -44.72
C LEU A 184 -80.22 10.57 -45.34
N LEU A 185 -79.29 11.38 -44.84
CA LEU A 185 -77.89 11.37 -45.25
C LEU A 185 -76.97 11.12 -44.07
N ARG A 186 -75.85 10.45 -44.35
CA ARG A 186 -74.78 10.17 -43.39
C ARG A 186 -73.44 10.56 -43.98
N PHE A 187 -72.59 11.20 -43.18
CA PHE A 187 -71.23 11.54 -43.54
C PHE A 187 -70.26 10.49 -43.00
N GLN A 188 -69.49 9.85 -43.87
CA GLN A 188 -68.47 8.85 -43.52
C GLN A 188 -67.21 9.10 -44.36
N PRO A 189 -66.32 10.01 -43.90
CA PRO A 189 -65.19 10.44 -44.71
C PRO A 189 -64.08 9.41 -44.82
N THR A 190 -63.48 9.30 -46.00
CA THR A 190 -62.38 8.38 -46.29
C THR A 190 -60.99 9.01 -46.16
N ALA A 191 -60.90 10.34 -46.06
CA ALA A 191 -59.65 11.03 -45.78
C ALA A 191 -59.91 12.36 -45.04
N ALA A 192 -58.86 12.95 -44.45
CA ALA A 192 -58.98 14.16 -43.64
C ALA A 192 -59.26 15.42 -44.47
N GLY A 193 -59.59 16.52 -43.79
CA GLY A 193 -59.86 17.83 -44.38
C GLY A 193 -61.34 18.12 -44.64
N THR A 194 -61.63 19.30 -45.19
CA THR A 194 -63.00 19.69 -45.55
C THR A 194 -63.52 18.87 -46.72
N ARG A 195 -64.72 18.32 -46.57
CA ARG A 195 -65.42 17.50 -47.56
C ARG A 195 -66.70 18.18 -47.98
N THR A 196 -66.90 18.31 -49.28
CA THR A 196 -68.11 18.90 -49.87
C THR A 196 -68.65 18.02 -50.98
N ALA A 197 -69.98 17.98 -51.08
CA ALA A 197 -70.75 17.29 -52.11
C ALA A 197 -72.09 18.01 -52.31
N THR A 198 -72.89 17.54 -53.26
CA THR A 198 -74.26 18.03 -53.49
C THR A 198 -75.19 16.84 -53.55
N LEU A 199 -76.28 16.87 -52.79
CA LEU A 199 -77.41 15.98 -52.97
C LEU A 199 -78.28 16.53 -54.09
N THR A 200 -78.57 15.71 -55.09
CA THR A 200 -79.47 16.04 -56.20
C THR A 200 -80.69 15.12 -56.13
N ILE A 201 -81.87 15.73 -56.13
CA ILE A 201 -83.16 15.04 -56.15
C ILE A 201 -83.84 15.39 -57.47
N ALA A 202 -83.82 14.48 -58.44
CA ALA A 202 -84.45 14.69 -59.74
C ALA A 202 -85.96 14.44 -59.64
N HIS A 203 -86.77 15.31 -60.25
CA HIS A 203 -88.22 15.25 -60.15
C HIS A 203 -88.94 15.92 -61.33
N ASN A 204 -90.24 15.67 -61.49
CA ASN A 204 -91.04 16.22 -62.61
C ASN A 204 -91.53 17.67 -62.42
N ALA A 205 -91.24 18.35 -61.29
CA ALA A 205 -91.54 19.78 -61.14
C ALA A 205 -90.65 20.67 -62.02
N THR A 206 -91.07 21.92 -62.24
CA THR A 206 -90.32 22.94 -62.98
C THR A 206 -88.88 23.05 -62.46
N GLY A 207 -87.91 23.05 -63.37
CA GLY A 207 -86.47 23.00 -63.04
C GLY A 207 -85.89 21.58 -62.97
N GLY A 208 -86.72 20.53 -62.98
CA GLY A 208 -86.32 19.13 -63.17
C GLY A 208 -85.52 18.48 -62.03
N SER A 209 -84.98 19.26 -61.10
CA SER A 209 -84.28 18.77 -59.92
C SER A 209 -84.18 19.83 -58.82
N SER A 210 -83.98 19.35 -57.59
CA SER A 210 -83.62 20.16 -56.42
C SER A 210 -82.23 19.76 -55.93
N SER A 211 -81.44 20.74 -55.49
CA SER A 211 -80.08 20.50 -54.97
C SER A 211 -79.93 20.96 -53.52
N VAL A 212 -79.24 20.17 -52.70
CA VAL A 212 -78.86 20.51 -51.33
C VAL A 212 -77.34 20.43 -51.19
N ALA A 213 -76.72 21.51 -50.72
CA ALA A 213 -75.27 21.54 -50.52
C ALA A 213 -74.89 20.74 -49.27
N LEU A 214 -73.89 19.86 -49.38
CA LEU A 214 -73.39 19.03 -48.29
C LEU A 214 -71.98 19.45 -47.92
N SER A 215 -71.72 19.64 -46.63
CA SER A 215 -70.38 19.90 -46.11
C SER A 215 -70.11 19.13 -44.82
N GLY A 216 -68.85 18.80 -44.59
CA GLY A 216 -68.37 18.18 -43.35
C GLY A 216 -66.86 18.34 -43.24
N THR A 217 -66.31 18.19 -42.05
CA THR A 217 -64.86 18.18 -41.86
C THR A 217 -64.43 16.83 -41.34
N ALA A 218 -63.47 16.22 -42.00
CA ALA A 218 -62.87 14.97 -41.58
C ALA A 218 -61.60 15.23 -40.77
N THR A 219 -61.54 14.72 -39.54
CA THR A 219 -60.33 14.81 -38.70
C THR A 219 -59.56 13.50 -38.76
N VAL A 220 -58.23 13.58 -38.64
CA VAL A 220 -57.42 12.38 -38.46
C VAL A 220 -57.75 11.71 -37.12
N ALA A 221 -57.70 10.38 -37.08
CA ALA A 221 -57.84 9.66 -35.82
C ALA A 221 -56.71 10.07 -34.87
N PRO A 222 -56.99 10.29 -33.57
CA PRO A 222 -55.93 10.54 -32.60
C PRO A 222 -54.93 9.38 -32.62
N GLN A 223 -53.64 9.70 -32.70
CA GLN A 223 -52.55 8.72 -32.66
C GLN A 223 -51.74 8.89 -31.37
N PRO A 224 -51.18 7.80 -30.82
CA PRO A 224 -50.23 7.90 -29.72
C PRO A 224 -48.89 8.44 -30.24
N THR A 225 -48.25 9.27 -29.44
CA THR A 225 -46.93 9.86 -29.75
C THR A 225 -46.06 9.73 -28.51
N ILE A 226 -44.95 9.03 -28.63
CA ILE A 226 -44.04 8.79 -27.51
C ILE A 226 -43.00 9.91 -27.39
N SER A 227 -42.73 10.35 -26.16
CA SER A 227 -41.62 11.23 -25.81
C SER A 227 -40.78 10.59 -24.71
N VAL A 228 -39.48 10.92 -24.68
CA VAL A 228 -38.54 10.46 -23.66
C VAL A 228 -37.78 11.65 -23.09
N SER A 229 -37.46 11.61 -21.79
CA SER A 229 -36.72 12.69 -21.13
C SER A 229 -35.27 12.82 -21.59
N SER A 230 -34.70 11.75 -22.17
CA SER A 230 -33.35 11.74 -22.73
C SER A 230 -33.20 10.68 -23.82
N ASN A 231 -32.33 10.95 -24.80
CA ASN A 231 -31.88 10.00 -25.83
C ASN A 231 -30.54 9.32 -25.48
N ALA A 232 -29.95 9.68 -24.34
CA ALA A 232 -28.73 9.09 -23.82
C ALA A 232 -28.77 8.97 -22.28
N THR A 233 -28.13 7.95 -21.74
CA THR A 233 -27.98 7.75 -20.29
C THR A 233 -26.56 7.29 -20.01
N THR A 234 -25.86 8.03 -19.15
CA THR A 234 -24.48 7.73 -18.76
C THR A 234 -24.42 7.35 -17.29
N PHE A 235 -24.04 6.10 -17.01
CA PHE A 235 -23.85 5.57 -15.67
C PHE A 235 -22.51 5.99 -15.09
N ALA A 236 -22.48 6.16 -13.77
CA ALA A 236 -21.24 6.41 -13.05
C ALA A 236 -20.28 5.22 -13.21
N SER A 237 -18.98 5.52 -13.03
CA SER A 237 -17.94 4.49 -12.98
C SER A 237 -18.30 3.43 -11.92
N THR A 238 -18.42 2.18 -12.34
CA THR A 238 -18.91 1.08 -11.50
C THR A 238 -17.85 -0.01 -11.44
N ALA A 239 -17.54 -0.48 -10.24
CA ALA A 239 -16.55 -1.52 -10.03
C ALA A 239 -17.03 -2.86 -10.62
N LEU A 240 -16.10 -3.66 -11.19
CA LEU A 240 -16.42 -5.01 -11.67
C LEU A 240 -17.06 -5.84 -10.57
N GLY A 241 -18.10 -6.60 -10.93
CA GLY A 241 -18.87 -7.42 -9.98
C GLY A 241 -19.87 -6.66 -9.12
N THR A 242 -20.03 -5.35 -9.32
CA THR A 242 -21.06 -4.53 -8.65
C THR A 242 -22.06 -3.97 -9.66
N THR A 243 -23.22 -3.53 -9.16
CA THR A 243 -24.27 -2.90 -9.96
C THR A 243 -24.42 -1.43 -9.57
N SER A 244 -24.53 -0.55 -10.57
CA SER A 244 -24.76 0.88 -10.37
C SER A 244 -26.11 1.14 -9.69
N PRO A 245 -26.28 2.31 -9.06
CA PRO A 245 -27.62 2.84 -8.79
C PRO A 245 -28.46 2.91 -10.08
N VAL A 246 -29.77 2.74 -9.93
CA VAL A 246 -30.72 2.78 -11.06
C VAL A 246 -30.83 4.20 -11.60
N GLN A 247 -30.73 4.35 -12.92
CA GLN A 247 -31.12 5.57 -13.62
C GLN A 247 -32.50 5.44 -14.23
N SER A 248 -33.29 6.51 -14.13
CA SER A 248 -34.66 6.54 -14.60
C SER A 248 -34.81 7.46 -15.81
N ILE A 249 -35.45 6.93 -16.86
CA ILE A 249 -35.89 7.69 -18.03
C ILE A 249 -37.40 7.88 -17.90
N THR A 250 -37.87 9.12 -18.01
CA THR A 250 -39.31 9.40 -18.05
C THR A 250 -39.80 9.27 -19.47
N VAL A 251 -40.84 8.47 -19.67
CA VAL A 251 -41.53 8.26 -20.94
C VAL A 251 -42.88 8.93 -20.86
N GLY A 252 -43.22 9.74 -21.85
CA GLY A 252 -44.49 10.44 -21.95
C GLY A 252 -45.30 10.01 -23.17
N ASN A 253 -46.61 10.06 -23.06
CA ASN A 253 -47.51 10.04 -24.20
C ASN A 253 -47.99 11.47 -24.47
N VAL A 254 -47.43 12.09 -25.51
CA VAL A 254 -47.81 13.44 -25.97
C VAL A 254 -48.81 13.40 -27.12
N GLY A 255 -49.30 12.20 -27.48
CA GLY A 255 -50.31 11.97 -28.50
C GLY A 255 -51.75 12.06 -27.96
N GLY A 256 -52.70 11.91 -28.87
CA GLY A 256 -54.13 12.01 -28.58
C GLY A 256 -54.83 10.67 -28.31
N ALA A 257 -54.13 9.54 -28.43
CA ALA A 257 -54.64 8.20 -28.13
C ALA A 257 -53.73 7.49 -27.12
N ASN A 258 -54.25 6.42 -26.50
CA ASN A 258 -53.49 5.60 -25.57
C ASN A 258 -52.26 4.98 -26.25
N LEU A 259 -51.10 5.09 -25.60
CA LEU A 259 -49.83 4.51 -26.05
C LEU A 259 -49.64 3.12 -25.43
N THR A 260 -49.45 2.09 -26.24
CA THR A 260 -49.25 0.71 -25.79
C THR A 260 -47.80 0.27 -26.02
N PHE A 261 -47.13 -0.19 -24.97
CA PHE A 261 -45.76 -0.70 -25.06
C PHE A 261 -45.75 -2.16 -25.53
N THR A 262 -44.90 -2.45 -26.52
CA THR A 262 -44.68 -3.80 -27.06
C THR A 262 -43.40 -4.45 -26.53
N GLY A 263 -42.43 -3.67 -26.05
CA GLY A 263 -41.22 -4.20 -25.43
C GLY A 263 -40.21 -3.15 -24.99
N PHE A 264 -39.30 -3.56 -24.11
CA PHE A 264 -38.16 -2.76 -23.65
C PHE A 264 -36.92 -3.60 -23.88
N VAL A 265 -36.23 -3.39 -25.00
CA VAL A 265 -35.16 -4.27 -25.46
C VAL A 265 -33.83 -3.54 -25.35
N VAL A 266 -32.91 -4.10 -24.57
CA VAL A 266 -31.52 -3.66 -24.56
C VAL A 266 -30.75 -4.50 -25.58
N SER A 267 -30.03 -3.83 -26.48
CA SER A 267 -29.27 -4.46 -27.57
C SER A 267 -27.88 -3.85 -27.72
N GLY A 268 -27.02 -4.53 -28.47
CA GLY A 268 -25.61 -4.16 -28.66
C GLY A 268 -24.64 -5.16 -28.03
N ALA A 269 -23.34 -4.98 -28.30
CA ALA A 269 -22.30 -5.93 -27.91
C ALA A 269 -22.16 -6.11 -26.38
N GLN A 270 -22.47 -5.07 -25.59
CA GLN A 270 -22.45 -5.13 -24.12
C GLN A 270 -23.85 -5.10 -23.49
N ALA A 271 -24.89 -5.51 -24.22
CA ALA A 271 -26.28 -5.46 -23.75
C ALA A 271 -26.51 -6.17 -22.41
N ALA A 272 -25.82 -7.30 -22.17
CA ALA A 272 -25.95 -8.06 -20.93
C ALA A 272 -25.50 -7.28 -19.66
N GLU A 273 -24.74 -6.20 -19.83
CA GLU A 273 -24.26 -5.35 -18.73
C GLU A 273 -25.28 -4.25 -18.36
N PHE A 274 -26.32 -4.06 -19.17
CA PHE A 274 -27.37 -3.08 -18.91
C PHE A 274 -28.71 -3.80 -18.78
N ALA A 275 -29.28 -3.77 -17.59
CA ALA A 275 -30.51 -4.48 -17.30
C ALA A 275 -31.59 -3.53 -16.79
N ARG A 276 -32.83 -3.85 -17.14
CA ARG A 276 -34.00 -3.30 -16.47
C ARG A 276 -34.27 -4.13 -15.21
N PRO A 277 -34.09 -3.59 -13.99
CA PRO A 277 -34.33 -4.36 -12.77
C PRO A 277 -35.78 -4.82 -12.65
N ALA A 278 -36.01 -5.90 -11.90
CA ALA A 278 -37.37 -6.37 -11.61
C ALA A 278 -38.11 -5.42 -10.64
N GLY A 279 -39.45 -5.45 -10.70
CA GLY A 279 -40.31 -4.69 -9.79
C GLY A 279 -40.21 -3.18 -9.98
N ALA A 280 -40.44 -2.42 -8.90
CA ALA A 280 -40.50 -0.96 -8.94
C ALA A 280 -39.20 -0.29 -9.42
N ALA A 281 -38.04 -0.94 -9.19
CA ALA A 281 -36.74 -0.46 -9.66
C ALA A 281 -36.59 -0.48 -11.19
N GLY A 282 -37.38 -1.29 -11.90
CA GLY A 282 -37.48 -1.25 -13.36
C GLY A 282 -38.30 -0.07 -13.89
N GLY A 283 -38.93 0.72 -13.02
CA GLY A 283 -39.85 1.79 -13.38
C GLY A 283 -41.27 1.31 -13.67
N THR A 284 -42.17 2.26 -13.90
CA THR A 284 -43.62 2.01 -14.00
C THR A 284 -44.14 1.70 -15.40
N CYS A 285 -43.36 1.90 -16.45
CA CYS A 285 -43.78 1.53 -17.80
C CYS A 285 -43.84 -0.01 -17.95
N ALA A 286 -44.93 -0.57 -18.46
CA ALA A 286 -45.07 -2.01 -18.59
C ALA A 286 -45.78 -2.37 -19.90
N THR A 287 -45.37 -3.50 -20.50
CA THR A 287 -46.10 -4.09 -21.63
C THR A 287 -47.49 -4.51 -21.18
N GLY A 288 -48.50 -4.27 -22.01
CA GLY A 288 -49.91 -4.59 -21.69
C GLY A 288 -50.65 -3.53 -20.86
N THR A 289 -49.95 -2.51 -20.35
CA THR A 289 -50.57 -1.35 -19.69
C THR A 289 -50.46 -0.14 -20.59
N ALA A 290 -51.60 0.38 -21.05
CA ALA A 290 -51.63 1.54 -21.92
C ALA A 290 -51.38 2.84 -21.14
N LEU A 291 -50.55 3.73 -21.68
CA LEU A 291 -50.27 5.05 -21.13
C LEU A 291 -51.25 6.06 -21.75
N ALA A 292 -52.14 6.62 -20.94
CA ALA A 292 -53.14 7.58 -21.39
C ALA A 292 -52.52 8.85 -21.99
N PRO A 293 -53.25 9.59 -22.86
CA PRO A 293 -52.81 10.90 -23.34
C PRO A 293 -52.38 11.83 -22.21
N ASN A 294 -51.24 12.51 -22.39
CA ASN A 294 -50.58 13.40 -21.42
C ASN A 294 -50.08 12.73 -20.13
N ALA A 295 -50.18 11.41 -20.00
CA ALA A 295 -49.60 10.67 -18.87
C ALA A 295 -48.12 10.38 -19.09
N THR A 296 -47.41 10.12 -18.00
CA THR A 296 -46.00 9.71 -17.99
C THR A 296 -45.81 8.43 -17.16
N CYS A 297 -44.76 7.68 -17.50
CA CYS A 297 -44.26 6.55 -16.73
C CYS A 297 -42.73 6.56 -16.75
N THR A 298 -42.09 5.66 -15.99
CA THR A 298 -40.62 5.58 -15.94
C THR A 298 -40.08 4.24 -16.42
N VAL A 299 -38.88 4.27 -17.00
CA VAL A 299 -38.06 3.08 -17.27
C VAL A 299 -36.78 3.21 -16.46
N GLY A 300 -36.57 2.29 -15.52
CA GLY A 300 -35.37 2.18 -14.70
C GLY A 300 -34.36 1.23 -15.33
N LEU A 301 -33.09 1.62 -15.37
CA LEU A 301 -31.98 0.83 -15.89
C LEU A 301 -30.84 0.80 -14.88
N ALA A 302 -30.13 -0.31 -14.79
CA ALA A 302 -28.92 -0.47 -14.01
C ALA A 302 -27.77 -1.01 -14.87
N PHE A 303 -26.55 -0.65 -14.50
CA PHE A 303 -25.32 -1.05 -15.19
C PHE A 303 -24.47 -1.94 -14.30
N SER A 304 -24.07 -3.11 -14.79
CA SER A 304 -23.21 -4.09 -14.11
C SER A 304 -22.05 -4.48 -15.04
N PRO A 305 -20.91 -3.78 -14.98
CA PRO A 305 -19.81 -4.00 -15.91
C PRO A 305 -19.15 -5.37 -15.73
N SER A 306 -18.86 -6.03 -16.84
CA SER A 306 -18.15 -7.32 -16.85
C SER A 306 -16.64 -7.19 -17.13
N ALA A 307 -16.20 -6.03 -17.65
CA ALA A 307 -14.80 -5.75 -17.90
C ALA A 307 -14.49 -4.24 -17.88
N LEU A 308 -13.20 -3.89 -17.79
CA LEU A 308 -12.73 -2.51 -17.60
C LEU A 308 -13.00 -1.62 -18.83
N GLY A 309 -13.10 -0.31 -18.61
CA GLY A 309 -13.27 0.69 -19.68
C GLY A 309 -14.72 0.93 -20.07
N THR A 310 -14.93 1.70 -21.14
CA THR A 310 -16.26 2.13 -21.58
C THR A 310 -17.07 0.96 -22.14
N ARG A 311 -18.34 0.90 -21.74
CA ARG A 311 -19.33 -0.11 -22.11
C ARG A 311 -20.55 0.61 -22.67
N SER A 312 -21.09 0.14 -23.78
CA SER A 312 -22.24 0.76 -24.41
C SER A 312 -23.28 -0.24 -24.91
N ALA A 313 -24.54 0.19 -24.85
CA ALA A 313 -25.68 -0.54 -25.35
C ALA A 313 -26.74 0.46 -25.83
N THR A 314 -27.82 -0.05 -26.42
CA THR A 314 -28.98 0.77 -26.80
C THR A 314 -30.25 0.15 -26.23
N LEU A 315 -31.02 0.94 -25.49
CA LEU A 315 -32.39 0.60 -25.11
C LEU A 315 -33.33 1.05 -26.24
N THR A 316 -34.09 0.12 -26.81
CA THR A 316 -35.20 0.41 -27.72
C THR A 316 -36.51 0.21 -26.99
N ILE A 317 -37.35 1.25 -27.00
CA ILE A 317 -38.71 1.21 -26.45
C ILE A 317 -39.68 0.94 -27.60
N GLY A 318 -40.14 -0.31 -27.71
CA GLY A 318 -41.16 -0.72 -28.67
C GLY A 318 -42.55 -0.27 -28.21
N SER A 319 -43.32 0.33 -29.12
CA SER A 319 -44.69 0.76 -28.89
C SER A 319 -45.47 0.90 -30.20
N ASP A 320 -46.77 1.21 -30.10
CA ASP A 320 -47.66 1.58 -31.21
C ASP A 320 -47.58 3.08 -31.59
N ALA A 321 -46.58 3.81 -31.10
CA ALA A 321 -46.44 5.24 -31.36
C ALA A 321 -46.25 5.55 -32.85
N ALA A 322 -46.97 6.56 -33.36
CA ALA A 322 -46.90 6.96 -34.76
C ALA A 322 -45.54 7.57 -35.16
N ASN A 323 -44.75 8.05 -34.19
CA ASN A 323 -43.40 8.58 -34.40
C ASN A 323 -42.28 7.53 -34.25
N GLY A 324 -42.62 6.24 -34.18
CA GLY A 324 -41.67 5.13 -34.12
C GLY A 324 -41.15 4.81 -32.71
N SER A 325 -40.15 3.95 -32.63
CA SER A 325 -39.56 3.45 -31.38
C SER A 325 -38.31 4.24 -30.97
N PRO A 326 -38.32 4.94 -29.82
CA PRO A 326 -37.14 5.63 -29.32
C PRO A 326 -35.98 4.68 -29.06
N ALA A 327 -34.78 5.06 -29.50
CA ALA A 327 -33.52 4.40 -29.21
C ALA A 327 -32.69 5.29 -28.26
N ILE A 328 -32.45 4.80 -27.04
CA ILE A 328 -31.70 5.51 -26.00
C ILE A 328 -30.32 4.86 -25.91
N THR A 329 -29.27 5.65 -26.13
CA THR A 329 -27.89 5.20 -25.96
C THR A 329 -27.55 5.07 -24.48
N LEU A 330 -26.99 3.92 -24.10
CA LEU A 330 -26.55 3.63 -22.74
C LEU A 330 -25.02 3.59 -22.75
N SER A 331 -24.39 4.27 -21.79
CA SER A 331 -22.94 4.24 -21.60
C SER A 331 -22.59 4.14 -20.13
N GLY A 332 -21.56 3.38 -19.79
CA GLY A 332 -21.01 3.30 -18.44
C GLY A 332 -19.53 2.91 -18.52
N THR A 333 -18.80 3.09 -17.42
CA THR A 333 -17.38 2.72 -17.35
C THR A 333 -17.20 1.63 -16.30
N GLY A 334 -16.64 0.48 -16.71
CA GLY A 334 -16.17 -0.55 -15.80
C GLY A 334 -14.85 -0.14 -15.17
N ALA A 335 -14.80 -0.10 -13.84
CA ALA A 335 -13.61 0.19 -13.05
C ALA A 335 -13.11 -1.07 -12.32
N PRO A 336 -11.81 -1.14 -11.95
CA PRO A 336 -11.30 -2.25 -11.15
C PRO A 336 -12.10 -2.41 -9.87
N ALA A 337 -12.32 -3.67 -9.45
CA ALA A 337 -12.86 -3.94 -8.13
C ALA A 337 -11.93 -3.32 -7.06
N PRO A 338 -12.48 -2.72 -5.98
CA PRO A 338 -11.65 -2.22 -4.89
C PRO A 338 -10.75 -3.32 -4.34
N ALA A 339 -9.44 -3.08 -4.31
CA ALA A 339 -8.44 -4.03 -3.84
C ALA A 339 -7.42 -3.33 -2.93
N PRO A 340 -6.94 -3.98 -1.87
CA PRO A 340 -5.85 -3.46 -1.06
C PRO A 340 -4.51 -3.58 -1.81
N ILE A 341 -3.59 -2.65 -1.55
CA ILE A 341 -2.22 -2.67 -2.06
C ILE A 341 -1.29 -2.41 -0.88
N ALA A 342 -0.44 -3.38 -0.53
CA ALA A 342 0.50 -3.22 0.57
C ALA A 342 1.82 -2.62 0.09
N GLN A 343 2.31 -1.65 0.83
CA GLN A 343 3.60 -1.05 0.62
C GLN A 343 4.33 -0.93 1.94
N LEU A 344 5.47 -1.63 2.05
CA LEU A 344 6.38 -1.47 3.17
C LEU A 344 7.46 -0.45 2.80
N SER A 345 7.78 0.46 3.71
CA SER A 345 8.85 1.45 3.53
C SER A 345 9.65 1.68 4.80
N PRO A 346 11.00 1.75 4.71
CA PRO A 346 11.83 1.51 3.52
C PRO A 346 11.86 0.02 3.11
N ALA A 347 12.24 -0.30 1.87
CA ALA A 347 12.37 -1.69 1.38
C ALA A 347 13.57 -2.45 2.01
N THR A 348 14.52 -1.72 2.59
CA THR A 348 15.63 -2.27 3.37
C THR A 348 15.88 -1.39 4.58
N GLN A 349 15.99 -2.00 5.74
CA GLN A 349 16.27 -1.33 7.01
C GLN A 349 17.63 -1.77 7.54
N ALA A 350 18.62 -0.90 7.40
CA ALA A 350 19.94 -1.09 7.97
C ALA A 350 20.00 -0.56 9.42
N PHE A 351 20.71 -1.27 10.29
CA PHE A 351 20.97 -0.92 11.68
C PHE A 351 22.42 -0.48 11.92
N GLY A 352 23.34 -0.84 11.02
CA GLY A 352 24.76 -0.52 11.14
C GLY A 352 25.50 -1.44 12.12
N ASP A 353 26.63 -0.95 12.62
CA ASP A 353 27.43 -1.64 13.63
C ASP A 353 26.78 -1.51 15.01
N GLN A 354 26.62 -2.63 15.70
CA GLN A 354 26.09 -2.70 17.05
C GLN A 354 27.00 -3.57 17.91
N THR A 355 27.36 -3.07 19.10
CA THR A 355 28.21 -3.83 20.02
C THR A 355 27.51 -5.11 20.46
N ILE A 356 28.23 -6.23 20.43
CA ILE A 356 27.72 -7.54 20.89
C ILE A 356 27.09 -7.41 22.29
N GLY A 357 25.89 -7.97 22.45
CA GLY A 357 25.13 -7.98 23.70
C GLY A 357 24.36 -6.69 24.01
N THR A 358 24.41 -5.68 23.12
CA THR A 358 23.68 -4.42 23.28
C THR A 358 22.59 -4.26 22.22
N THR A 359 21.47 -3.64 22.58
CA THR A 359 20.33 -3.42 21.68
C THR A 359 20.41 -2.05 21.04
N SER A 360 20.22 -1.97 19.73
CA SER A 360 20.14 -0.71 18.97
C SER A 360 18.89 0.10 19.35
N PRO A 361 18.86 1.42 19.10
CA PRO A 361 17.59 2.14 18.99
C PRO A 361 16.67 1.46 17.96
N ALA A 362 15.37 1.43 18.24
CA ALA A 362 14.40 0.86 17.31
C ALA A 362 14.30 1.74 16.05
N ARG A 363 14.20 1.10 14.88
CA ARG A 363 14.02 1.76 13.58
C ARG A 363 12.67 1.36 12.99
N ARG A 364 11.99 2.33 12.38
CA ARG A 364 10.61 2.22 11.94
C ARG A 364 10.51 1.74 10.50
N VAL A 365 9.66 0.74 10.28
CA VAL A 365 9.12 0.36 8.97
C VAL A 365 7.63 0.71 8.95
N MET A 366 7.18 1.41 7.91
CA MET A 366 5.76 1.71 7.71
C MET A 366 5.13 0.72 6.75
N LEU A 367 4.02 0.10 7.17
CA LEU A 367 3.12 -0.64 6.30
C LEU A 367 1.97 0.28 5.92
N ALA A 368 1.83 0.59 4.63
CA ALA A 368 0.75 1.41 4.09
C ALA A 368 -0.17 0.56 3.20
N ASN A 369 -1.47 0.80 3.29
CA ASN A 369 -2.44 0.31 2.33
C ASN A 369 -2.74 1.42 1.31
N THR A 370 -2.06 1.40 0.17
CA THR A 370 -2.24 2.39 -0.91
C THR A 370 -3.35 2.01 -1.90
N GLY A 371 -4.03 0.88 -1.64
CA GLY A 371 -5.18 0.42 -2.41
C GLY A 371 -6.48 1.14 -2.05
N THR A 372 -7.58 0.67 -2.65
CA THR A 372 -8.92 1.26 -2.51
C THR A 372 -9.88 0.41 -1.69
N ALA A 373 -9.44 -0.76 -1.22
CA ALA A 373 -10.18 -1.59 -0.26
C ALA A 373 -9.40 -1.78 1.04
N SER A 374 -10.11 -2.17 2.11
CA SER A 374 -9.50 -2.54 3.39
C SER A 374 -8.59 -3.76 3.22
N MET A 375 -7.45 -3.75 3.90
CA MET A 375 -6.49 -4.85 3.93
C MET A 375 -6.61 -5.58 5.27
N SER A 376 -6.82 -6.90 5.26
CA SER A 376 -6.69 -7.69 6.48
C SER A 376 -5.24 -8.13 6.67
N ILE A 377 -4.72 -7.97 7.89
CA ILE A 377 -3.37 -8.36 8.29
C ILE A 377 -3.50 -9.61 9.17
N SER A 378 -2.99 -10.73 8.67
CA SER A 378 -3.02 -12.03 9.34
C SER A 378 -1.83 -12.27 10.27
N GLY A 379 -0.71 -11.57 10.04
CA GLY A 379 0.45 -11.64 10.93
C GLY A 379 1.61 -10.76 10.49
N ILE A 380 2.37 -10.29 11.46
CA ILE A 380 3.65 -9.59 11.23
C ILE A 380 4.72 -10.38 11.99
N SER A 381 5.78 -10.77 11.29
CA SER A 381 6.83 -11.64 11.85
C SER A 381 8.20 -11.29 11.28
N ILE A 382 9.26 -11.74 11.95
CA ILE A 382 10.63 -11.67 11.43
C ILE A 382 11.11 -13.09 11.17
N ALA A 383 11.64 -13.33 9.98
CA ALA A 383 12.30 -14.59 9.62
C ALA A 383 13.81 -14.35 9.40
N GLY A 384 14.65 -15.29 9.84
CA GLY A 384 16.11 -15.18 9.72
C GLY A 384 16.80 -15.06 11.09
N SER A 385 17.78 -14.16 11.20
CA SER A 385 18.57 -14.00 12.42
C SER A 385 17.72 -13.61 13.63
N ALA A 386 17.90 -14.32 14.76
CA ALA A 386 17.29 -14.01 16.05
C ALA A 386 17.82 -12.71 16.69
N ALA A 387 18.84 -12.08 16.08
CA ALA A 387 19.33 -10.78 16.51
C ALA A 387 18.34 -9.63 16.20
N PHE A 388 17.31 -9.84 15.38
CA PHE A 388 16.28 -8.85 15.10
C PHE A 388 14.97 -9.18 15.83
N ALA A 389 14.34 -8.17 16.42
CA ALA A 389 13.07 -8.32 17.12
C ALA A 389 12.12 -7.14 16.83
N ILE A 390 10.82 -7.42 16.80
CA ILE A 390 9.79 -6.37 16.74
C ILE A 390 9.71 -5.73 18.14
N ALA A 391 10.16 -4.49 18.25
CA ALA A 391 10.12 -3.73 19.49
C ALA A 391 8.72 -3.18 19.78
N ALA A 392 7.99 -2.77 18.74
CA ALA A 392 6.59 -2.37 18.83
C ALA A 392 5.87 -2.64 17.50
N ASN A 393 4.62 -3.09 17.58
CA ASN A 393 3.75 -3.27 16.42
C ASN A 393 2.51 -2.38 16.56
N GLY A 394 2.43 -1.33 15.75
CA GLY A 394 1.27 -0.43 15.67
C GLY A 394 0.19 -0.86 14.68
N CYS A 395 0.35 -2.01 14.02
CA CYS A 395 -0.62 -2.52 13.06
C CYS A 395 -1.66 -3.41 13.77
N GLY A 396 -2.95 -3.14 13.51
CA GLY A 396 -4.05 -4.02 13.91
C GLY A 396 -4.25 -5.20 12.96
N THR A 397 -5.40 -5.87 13.06
CA THR A 397 -5.80 -6.96 12.13
C THR A 397 -6.36 -6.46 10.81
N THR A 398 -6.64 -5.16 10.69
CA THR A 398 -7.11 -4.53 9.46
C THR A 398 -6.49 -3.15 9.28
N LEU A 399 -6.20 -2.77 8.04
CA LEU A 399 -5.71 -1.46 7.64
C LEU A 399 -6.59 -0.89 6.53
N ALA A 400 -7.30 0.19 6.84
CA ALA A 400 -8.21 0.85 5.89
C ALA A 400 -7.46 1.36 4.64
N ALA A 401 -8.19 1.53 3.53
CA ALA A 401 -7.65 2.13 2.32
C ALA A 401 -7.07 3.54 2.61
N GLY A 402 -5.86 3.80 2.14
CA GLY A 402 -5.11 5.04 2.39
C GLY A 402 -4.46 5.16 3.77
N ALA A 403 -4.70 4.22 4.69
CA ALA A 403 -4.11 4.24 6.02
C ALA A 403 -2.71 3.61 6.06
N SER A 404 -1.94 3.94 7.09
CA SER A 404 -0.64 3.31 7.39
C SER A 404 -0.49 3.02 8.89
N CYS A 405 0.36 2.05 9.20
CA CYS A 405 0.75 1.71 10.56
C CYS A 405 2.27 1.53 10.64
N ALA A 406 2.81 1.69 11.85
CA ALA A 406 4.24 1.62 12.10
C ALA A 406 4.62 0.29 12.78
N ILE A 407 5.75 -0.26 12.36
CA ILE A 407 6.39 -1.44 12.95
C ILE A 407 7.81 -1.02 13.32
N ASP A 408 8.11 -0.96 14.61
CA ASP A 408 9.43 -0.57 15.10
C ASP A 408 10.23 -1.84 15.40
N VAL A 409 11.41 -1.98 14.77
CA VAL A 409 12.29 -3.15 14.85
C VAL A 409 13.61 -2.77 15.51
N ALA A 410 14.17 -3.64 16.34
CA ALA A 410 15.47 -3.45 16.99
C ALA A 410 16.45 -4.58 16.66
N PHE A 411 17.75 -4.31 16.83
CA PHE A 411 18.84 -5.24 16.54
C PHE A 411 19.75 -5.44 17.78
N THR A 412 19.96 -6.68 18.19
CA THR A 412 20.80 -7.10 19.33
C THR A 412 21.71 -8.27 18.91
N PRO A 413 22.94 -8.00 18.41
CA PRO A 413 23.83 -9.06 17.97
C PRO A 413 24.41 -9.85 19.14
N ALA A 414 24.41 -11.19 19.04
CA ALA A 414 25.04 -12.08 20.00
C ALA A 414 26.48 -12.48 19.64
N GLN A 415 26.90 -12.21 18.39
CA GLN A 415 28.22 -12.57 17.85
C GLN A 415 28.72 -11.46 16.92
N ALA A 416 30.03 -11.44 16.67
CA ALA A 416 30.62 -10.53 15.69
C ALA A 416 30.23 -10.95 14.26
N GLY A 417 30.06 -9.97 13.37
CA GLY A 417 29.78 -10.17 11.95
C GLY A 417 28.36 -9.79 11.51
N ALA A 418 28.14 -9.86 10.19
CA ALA A 418 26.89 -9.45 9.58
C ALA A 418 25.73 -10.38 9.95
N ALA A 419 24.58 -9.81 10.28
CA ALA A 419 23.32 -10.49 10.52
C ALA A 419 22.24 -9.94 9.59
N SER A 420 21.46 -10.84 9.00
CA SER A 420 20.34 -10.50 8.12
C SER A 420 19.06 -11.21 8.54
N ALA A 421 17.93 -10.53 8.35
CA ALA A 421 16.60 -11.07 8.53
C ALA A 421 15.61 -10.39 7.58
N THR A 422 14.37 -10.83 7.59
CA THR A 422 13.29 -10.25 6.79
C THR A 422 12.08 -10.01 7.68
N LEU A 423 11.63 -8.76 7.76
CA LEU A 423 10.33 -8.41 8.33
C LEU A 423 9.26 -8.75 7.29
N GLN A 424 8.28 -9.57 7.66
CA GLN A 424 7.20 -10.02 6.77
C GLN A 424 5.84 -9.61 7.35
N ALA A 425 5.00 -9.04 6.49
CA ALA A 425 3.59 -8.78 6.74
C ALA A 425 2.76 -9.74 5.86
N ALA A 426 2.07 -10.68 6.49
CA ALA A 426 1.10 -11.54 5.83
C ALA A 426 -0.26 -10.86 5.84
N ASP A 427 -0.71 -10.40 4.68
CA ASP A 427 -1.94 -9.64 4.49
C ASP A 427 -2.79 -10.17 3.31
N SER A 428 -3.92 -9.51 3.03
CA SER A 428 -4.84 -9.88 1.94
C SER A 428 -4.59 -9.13 0.63
N ALA A 429 -3.55 -8.31 0.51
CA ALA A 429 -3.18 -7.69 -0.75
C ALA A 429 -2.47 -8.68 -1.68
N ALA A 430 -2.61 -8.46 -2.99
CA ALA A 430 -1.95 -9.28 -3.99
C ALA A 430 -0.42 -9.20 -3.82
N GLY A 431 0.25 -10.35 -3.78
CA GLY A 431 1.71 -10.43 -3.53
C GLY A 431 2.11 -10.72 -2.08
N SER A 432 1.14 -10.89 -1.17
CA SER A 432 1.38 -11.30 0.21
C SER A 432 2.11 -12.65 0.34
N PRO A 433 3.04 -12.82 1.29
CA PRO A 433 3.45 -11.81 2.28
C PRO A 433 4.39 -10.75 1.69
N HIS A 434 4.21 -9.51 2.13
CA HIS A 434 5.08 -8.39 1.79
C HIS A 434 6.27 -8.31 2.75
N ALA A 435 7.45 -7.97 2.24
CA ALA A 435 8.70 -8.12 2.98
C ALA A 435 9.61 -6.89 2.93
N VAL A 436 10.38 -6.69 4.01
CA VAL A 436 11.49 -5.74 4.10
C VAL A 436 12.74 -6.46 4.58
N SER A 437 13.86 -6.23 3.90
CA SER A 437 15.15 -6.78 4.31
C SER A 437 15.73 -6.01 5.50
N LEU A 438 16.17 -6.72 6.52
CA LEU A 438 16.81 -6.18 7.71
C LEU A 438 18.30 -6.55 7.69
N GLY A 439 19.18 -5.60 8.00
CA GLY A 439 20.63 -5.82 8.03
C GLY A 439 21.31 -5.06 9.16
N GLY A 440 22.26 -5.71 9.82
CA GLY A 440 23.07 -5.15 10.90
C GLY A 440 24.38 -5.91 11.04
N ASN A 441 25.35 -5.34 11.75
CA ASN A 441 26.65 -5.97 11.96
C ASN A 441 26.99 -5.97 13.45
N GLY A 442 27.29 -7.14 14.00
CA GLY A 442 27.80 -7.26 15.35
C GLY A 442 29.27 -6.87 15.39
N VAL A 443 29.66 -5.92 16.22
CA VAL A 443 31.07 -5.57 16.45
C VAL A 443 31.46 -5.90 17.88
N ALA A 444 32.69 -6.39 18.06
CA ALA A 444 33.25 -6.48 19.40
C ALA A 444 33.33 -5.07 19.99
N GLY A 445 33.05 -4.93 21.29
CA GLY A 445 33.22 -3.66 21.98
C GLY A 445 34.68 -3.18 21.91
N PRO A 446 34.94 -1.89 22.16
CA PRO A 446 36.30 -1.40 22.25
C PRO A 446 37.04 -2.18 23.35
N VAL A 447 38.24 -2.70 23.05
CA VAL A 447 39.10 -3.40 24.01
C VAL A 447 40.34 -2.56 24.32
N GLY A 448 40.83 -2.66 25.56
CA GLY A 448 42.16 -2.16 25.90
C GLY A 448 43.23 -3.03 25.26
N SER A 449 44.33 -2.39 24.83
CA SER A 449 45.50 -3.07 24.24
C SER A 449 46.75 -2.65 25.02
N PRO A 450 47.07 -3.38 26.10
CA PRO A 450 48.26 -3.11 26.90
C PRO A 450 49.54 -3.17 26.06
N THR A 451 50.46 -2.24 26.28
CA THR A 451 51.78 -2.21 25.65
C THR A 451 52.85 -2.02 26.72
N LEU A 452 53.98 -2.72 26.62
CA LEU A 452 55.11 -2.58 27.54
C LEU A 452 56.36 -2.20 26.76
N ALA A 453 57.07 -1.16 27.20
CA ALA A 453 58.34 -0.73 26.60
C ALA A 453 59.40 -0.45 27.68
N PRO A 454 60.66 -0.88 27.49
CA PRO A 454 61.16 -1.66 26.35
C PRO A 454 60.64 -3.10 26.33
N THR A 455 60.66 -3.73 25.15
CA THR A 455 60.33 -5.16 24.95
C THR A 455 61.57 -6.06 24.89
N ALA A 456 62.76 -5.46 24.72
CA ALA A 456 64.03 -6.17 24.74
C ALA A 456 64.48 -6.43 26.19
N PRO A 457 65.26 -7.49 26.44
CA PRO A 457 65.86 -7.74 27.74
C PRO A 457 66.63 -6.52 28.25
N VAL A 458 66.41 -6.15 29.51
CA VAL A 458 67.09 -5.02 30.14
C VAL A 458 68.23 -5.52 31.00
N ASP A 459 69.43 -5.05 30.70
CA ASP A 459 70.63 -5.32 31.47
C ASP A 459 70.95 -4.15 32.41
N TYR A 460 71.10 -4.46 33.68
CA TYR A 460 71.48 -3.53 34.74
C TYR A 460 73.01 -3.44 34.92
N GLY A 461 73.76 -4.27 34.20
CA GLY A 461 75.22 -4.32 34.25
C GLY A 461 75.74 -4.87 35.57
N ASP A 462 76.97 -4.48 35.87
CA ASP A 462 77.69 -4.92 37.05
C ASP A 462 77.34 -4.07 38.28
N VAL A 463 76.86 -4.71 39.34
CA VAL A 463 76.53 -4.06 40.61
C VAL A 463 77.22 -4.80 41.75
N GLN A 464 77.90 -4.07 42.62
CA GLN A 464 78.57 -4.65 43.79
C GLN A 464 77.55 -5.25 44.76
N LEU A 465 77.93 -6.36 45.40
CA LEU A 465 77.10 -7.04 46.40
C LEU A 465 76.54 -6.07 47.45
N GLY A 466 75.23 -6.12 47.69
CA GLY A 466 74.55 -5.27 48.66
C GLY A 466 74.31 -3.82 48.23
N GLN A 467 74.75 -3.43 47.03
CA GLN A 467 74.41 -2.13 46.42
C GLN A 467 73.17 -2.24 45.54
N ARG A 468 72.50 -1.10 45.28
CA ARG A 468 71.33 -0.99 44.40
C ARG A 468 71.71 -0.24 43.12
N SER A 469 71.31 -0.76 41.97
CA SER A 469 71.46 -0.07 40.68
C SER A 469 70.61 1.20 40.60
N ALA A 470 70.85 2.03 39.59
CA ALA A 470 69.84 3.02 39.19
C ALA A 470 68.56 2.29 38.69
N PRO A 471 67.35 2.79 39.01
CA PRO A 471 66.11 2.22 38.53
C PRO A 471 65.98 2.37 37.01
N ARG A 472 65.44 1.36 36.34
CA ARG A 472 65.07 1.40 34.92
C ARG A 472 63.54 1.45 34.78
N PRO A 473 62.97 2.45 34.07
CA PRO A 473 61.53 2.56 33.88
C PRO A 473 61.04 1.67 32.73
N PHE A 474 59.90 1.02 32.94
CA PHE A 474 59.14 0.28 31.95
C PHE A 474 57.80 0.98 31.74
N ALA A 475 57.60 1.57 30.56
CA ALA A 475 56.37 2.26 30.21
C ALA A 475 55.27 1.24 29.87
N LEU A 476 54.24 1.18 30.71
CA LEU A 476 53.02 0.44 30.49
C LEU A 476 51.95 1.38 29.92
N GLY A 477 51.58 1.17 28.66
CA GLY A 477 50.65 2.01 27.91
C GLY A 477 49.37 1.26 27.49
N ASN A 478 48.41 2.02 26.95
CA ASN A 478 47.21 1.49 26.32
C ASN A 478 47.09 2.02 24.89
N SER A 479 47.36 1.16 23.92
CA SER A 479 47.17 1.45 22.49
C SER A 479 45.75 1.15 21.99
N GLY A 480 44.88 0.61 22.86
CA GLY A 480 43.51 0.22 22.55
C GLY A 480 42.50 1.33 22.78
N ALA A 481 41.25 1.05 22.41
CA ALA A 481 40.16 2.03 22.41
C ALA A 481 39.26 1.97 23.67
N ALA A 482 39.49 1.02 24.58
CA ALA A 482 38.89 1.01 25.92
C ALA A 482 39.96 0.99 27.01
N SER A 483 39.58 1.42 28.22
CA SER A 483 40.42 1.27 29.41
C SER A 483 40.61 -0.21 29.75
N TYR A 484 41.80 -0.58 30.23
CA TYR A 484 42.00 -1.84 30.95
C TYR A 484 42.50 -1.56 32.37
N THR A 485 42.35 -2.51 33.28
CA THR A 485 42.91 -2.43 34.64
C THR A 485 44.10 -3.37 34.79
N ILE A 486 45.11 -2.93 35.53
CA ILE A 486 46.27 -3.75 35.86
C ILE A 486 45.86 -4.77 36.92
N SER A 487 45.94 -6.06 36.63
CA SER A 487 45.61 -7.12 37.59
C SER A 487 46.79 -7.42 38.50
N THR A 488 47.98 -7.61 37.94
CA THR A 488 49.20 -7.95 38.69
C THR A 488 50.44 -7.31 38.06
N ILE A 489 51.43 -6.99 38.90
CA ILE A 489 52.80 -6.63 38.52
C ILE A 489 53.71 -7.46 39.42
N ALA A 490 54.55 -8.30 38.83
CA ALA A 490 55.41 -9.21 39.58
C ALA A 490 56.77 -9.39 38.91
N ILE A 491 57.78 -9.74 39.70
CA ILE A 491 59.05 -10.24 39.19
C ILE A 491 59.07 -11.75 39.43
N THR A 492 59.29 -12.51 38.37
CA THR A 492 59.34 -13.98 38.36
C THR A 492 60.71 -14.46 37.89
N GLY A 493 60.98 -15.76 38.03
CA GLY A 493 62.24 -16.39 37.61
C GLY A 493 63.20 -16.72 38.76
N ALA A 494 64.29 -17.40 38.42
CA ALA A 494 65.20 -18.04 39.38
C ALA A 494 65.88 -17.04 40.33
N ASP A 495 66.23 -15.85 39.84
CA ASP A 495 66.88 -14.81 40.64
C ASP A 495 65.96 -13.61 40.91
N ALA A 496 64.63 -13.80 40.94
CA ALA A 496 63.65 -12.72 41.14
C ALA A 496 63.94 -11.86 42.36
N SER A 497 64.44 -12.45 43.46
CA SER A 497 64.83 -11.74 44.68
C SER A 497 66.00 -10.77 44.51
N SER A 498 66.75 -10.85 43.40
CA SER A 498 67.83 -9.91 43.07
C SER A 498 67.31 -8.67 42.33
N PHE A 499 66.01 -8.58 42.04
CA PHE A 499 65.38 -7.43 41.39
C PHE A 499 64.22 -6.93 42.26
N ALA A 500 64.01 -5.62 42.29
CA ALA A 500 62.98 -5.01 43.11
C ALA A 500 62.16 -4.01 42.29
N ILE A 501 60.84 -4.09 42.39
CA ILE A 501 59.93 -3.05 41.89
C ILE A 501 60.02 -1.88 42.86
N ASP A 502 60.45 -0.72 42.37
CA ASP A 502 60.59 0.49 43.18
C ASP A 502 59.23 1.15 43.43
N ALA A 503 59.11 1.83 44.58
CA ALA A 503 57.90 2.55 44.93
C ALA A 503 57.72 3.79 44.04
N GLY A 504 56.48 4.04 43.61
CA GLY A 504 56.12 5.12 42.69
C GLY A 504 56.02 4.62 41.25
N GLY A 505 54.87 4.84 40.62
CA GLY A 505 54.58 4.34 39.28
C GLY A 505 53.21 3.67 39.18
N CYS A 506 53.07 2.77 38.19
CA CYS A 506 51.87 1.95 38.02
C CYS A 506 51.66 1.01 39.21
N ALA A 507 50.41 0.79 39.62
CA ALA A 507 50.06 -0.17 40.65
C ALA A 507 48.95 -1.14 40.19
N ALA A 508 48.90 -2.33 40.79
CA ALA A 508 47.77 -3.25 40.62
C ALA A 508 46.45 -2.56 41.04
N GLY A 509 45.38 -2.81 40.28
CA GLY A 509 44.07 -2.16 40.42
C GLY A 509 43.92 -0.86 39.61
N GLN A 510 45.00 -0.27 39.11
CA GLN A 510 44.94 0.99 38.35
C GLN A 510 44.36 0.78 36.94
N ALA A 511 43.46 1.67 36.51
CA ALA A 511 42.92 1.71 35.15
C ALA A 511 43.78 2.58 34.23
N ILE A 512 44.14 2.07 33.06
CA ILE A 512 44.88 2.79 32.02
C ILE A 512 43.91 3.13 30.89
N ALA A 513 43.52 4.41 30.79
CA ALA A 513 42.64 4.92 29.75
C ALA A 513 43.25 4.78 28.34
N PRO A 514 42.45 4.82 27.26
CA PRO A 514 42.96 4.86 25.89
C PRO A 514 44.03 5.94 25.72
N ALA A 515 45.14 5.61 25.04
CA ALA A 515 46.31 6.46 24.82
C ALA A 515 47.07 6.93 26.09
N ALA A 516 46.67 6.49 27.29
CA ALA A 516 47.40 6.79 28.52
C ALA A 516 48.54 5.79 28.75
N SER A 517 49.54 6.21 29.55
CA SER A 517 50.65 5.36 30.00
C SER A 517 51.09 5.71 31.41
N CYS A 518 51.62 4.73 32.13
CA CYS A 518 52.34 4.90 33.40
C CYS A 518 53.67 4.12 33.36
N ALA A 519 54.57 4.35 34.32
CA ALA A 519 55.85 3.66 34.39
C ALA A 519 55.92 2.69 35.58
N VAL A 520 56.48 1.51 35.38
CA VAL A 520 56.95 0.59 36.44
C VAL A 520 58.46 0.70 36.51
N SER A 521 59.01 1.08 37.66
CA SER A 521 60.47 1.17 37.83
C SER A 521 61.00 -0.08 38.51
N VAL A 522 62.03 -0.70 37.94
CA VAL A 522 62.68 -1.87 38.53
C VAL A 522 64.18 -1.59 38.71
N SER A 523 64.73 -2.01 39.84
CA SER A 523 66.16 -1.93 40.19
C SER A 523 66.76 -3.32 40.40
N PHE A 524 68.08 -3.44 40.21
CA PHE A 524 68.86 -4.65 40.49
C PHE A 524 69.62 -4.50 41.82
N VAL A 525 69.47 -5.49 42.70
CA VAL A 525 70.03 -5.55 44.06
C VAL A 525 70.63 -6.95 44.29
N PRO A 526 71.86 -7.22 43.82
CA PRO A 526 72.45 -8.55 43.93
C PRO A 526 72.84 -8.90 45.38
N ALA A 527 72.29 -10.02 45.87
CA ALA A 527 72.65 -10.63 47.16
C ALA A 527 73.72 -11.74 47.04
N ALA A 528 74.10 -12.11 45.82
CA ALA A 528 75.17 -13.07 45.52
C ALA A 528 75.93 -12.65 44.26
N ILE A 529 77.19 -13.08 44.15
CA ILE A 529 78.02 -12.83 42.96
C ILE A 529 77.55 -13.64 41.75
N GLY A 530 77.88 -13.17 40.56
CA GLY A 530 77.58 -13.83 39.28
C GLY A 530 76.35 -13.27 38.56
N ALA A 531 76.09 -13.80 37.37
CA ALA A 531 74.97 -13.39 36.53
C ALA A 531 73.63 -13.77 37.16
N LYS A 532 72.68 -12.84 37.11
CA LYS A 532 71.32 -12.94 37.65
C LYS A 532 70.31 -12.72 36.56
N THR A 533 69.27 -13.55 36.53
CA THR A 533 68.20 -13.46 35.53
C THR A 533 66.82 -13.56 36.18
N ALA A 534 65.92 -12.68 35.75
CA ALA A 534 64.51 -12.68 36.17
C ALA A 534 63.63 -12.15 35.03
N ARG A 535 62.32 -12.08 35.25
CA ARG A 535 61.36 -11.54 34.29
C ARG A 535 60.38 -10.63 35.01
N LEU A 536 60.14 -9.43 34.47
CA LEU A 536 59.01 -8.61 34.88
C LEU A 536 57.77 -9.15 34.16
N GLU A 537 56.71 -9.47 34.88
CA GLU A 537 55.43 -9.93 34.34
C GLU A 537 54.29 -9.02 34.80
N ILE A 538 53.45 -8.62 33.85
CA ILE A 538 52.28 -7.76 34.07
C ILE A 538 51.06 -8.44 33.45
N THR A 539 50.00 -8.62 34.24
CA THR A 539 48.72 -9.13 33.74
C THR A 539 47.67 -8.03 33.79
N ALA A 540 46.90 -7.88 32.70
CA ALA A 540 45.78 -6.94 32.61
C ALA A 540 44.43 -7.65 32.71
N SER A 541 43.37 -6.92 33.06
CA SER A 541 42.02 -7.46 33.25
C SER A 541 41.34 -7.97 31.99
N ASN A 542 41.86 -7.62 30.81
CA ASN A 542 41.45 -8.20 29.53
C ASN A 542 42.14 -9.56 29.25
N GLY A 543 42.93 -10.10 30.19
CA GLY A 543 43.66 -11.36 30.07
C GLY A 543 45.02 -11.26 29.37
N SER A 544 45.45 -10.07 28.92
CA SER A 544 46.77 -9.89 28.31
C SER A 544 47.89 -10.00 29.34
N GLN A 545 48.93 -10.76 29.00
CA GLN A 545 50.16 -10.89 29.80
C GLN A 545 51.33 -10.28 29.04
N LEU A 546 52.01 -9.31 29.65
CA LEU A 546 53.20 -8.65 29.12
C LEU A 546 54.40 -9.01 29.96
N SER A 547 55.56 -9.12 29.34
CA SER A 547 56.75 -9.47 30.07
C SER A 547 58.03 -9.03 29.40
N VAL A 548 59.08 -8.85 30.20
CA VAL A 548 60.41 -8.52 29.72
C VAL A 548 61.47 -9.17 30.62
N ASP A 549 62.55 -9.65 30.00
CA ASP A 549 63.63 -10.29 30.73
C ASP A 549 64.52 -9.23 31.39
N LEU A 550 64.96 -9.53 32.61
CA LEU A 550 65.83 -8.70 33.42
C LEU A 550 67.14 -9.45 33.65
N ARG A 551 68.27 -8.76 33.46
CA ARG A 551 69.62 -9.33 33.67
C ARG A 551 70.52 -8.35 34.40
N GLY A 552 71.48 -8.88 35.15
CA GLY A 552 72.53 -8.09 35.80
C GLY A 552 73.57 -9.01 36.42
N THR A 553 74.73 -8.47 36.79
CA THR A 553 75.82 -9.27 37.38
C THR A 553 76.18 -8.73 38.75
N GLY A 554 76.14 -9.60 39.77
CA GLY A 554 76.65 -9.28 41.10
C GLY A 554 78.18 -9.38 41.13
N LEU A 555 78.87 -8.31 41.52
CA LEU A 555 80.33 -8.30 41.70
C LEU A 555 80.73 -8.43 43.18
N ALA A 556 81.88 -9.05 43.41
CA ALA A 556 82.50 -9.13 44.73
C ALA A 556 83.01 -7.75 45.20
N VAL A 557 82.98 -7.50 46.51
CA VAL A 557 83.62 -6.35 47.14
C VAL A 557 85.08 -6.74 47.47
N ALA A 558 86.06 -5.91 47.11
CA ALA A 558 87.48 -6.20 47.39
C ALA A 558 87.78 -6.18 48.89
N ALA A 559 88.48 -7.20 49.41
CA ALA A 559 88.82 -7.33 50.84
C ALA A 559 90.25 -7.88 51.07
N PRO A 560 91.03 -7.34 52.02
CA PRO A 560 92.36 -7.85 52.34
C PRO A 560 92.27 -9.12 53.20
N SER A 561 93.20 -10.08 53.03
CA SER A 561 93.28 -11.32 53.82
C SER A 561 94.75 -11.68 54.06
N ILE A 562 95.09 -12.13 55.27
CA ILE A 562 96.44 -12.49 55.67
C ILE A 562 96.56 -14.00 55.91
N ASP A 563 97.50 -14.64 55.22
CA ASP A 563 97.89 -16.04 55.43
C ASP A 563 99.37 -16.12 55.81
N THR A 564 99.68 -16.86 56.87
CA THR A 564 101.04 -17.03 57.40
C THR A 564 101.65 -18.38 57.04
N GLY A 565 100.92 -19.25 56.31
CA GLY A 565 101.38 -20.57 55.84
C GLY A 565 101.60 -21.63 56.94
N ALA A 566 101.86 -21.21 58.18
CA ALA A 566 102.02 -22.05 59.36
C ALA A 566 101.29 -21.44 60.57
N GLY A 567 100.68 -22.29 61.40
CA GLY A 567 100.07 -21.91 62.68
C GLY A 567 101.03 -21.99 63.87
N MET A 568 102.16 -22.71 63.70
CA MET A 568 103.21 -22.88 64.70
C MET A 568 104.58 -22.97 64.00
N LEU A 569 105.60 -22.35 64.59
CA LEU A 569 107.00 -22.59 64.25
C LEU A 569 107.68 -23.31 65.43
N ASP A 570 108.18 -24.51 65.18
CA ASP A 570 108.93 -25.30 66.15
C ASP A 570 110.43 -25.24 65.83
N PHE A 571 111.21 -24.84 66.81
CA PHE A 571 112.67 -24.71 66.73
C PHE A 571 113.40 -25.95 67.28
N GLY A 572 112.66 -26.96 67.75
CA GLY A 572 113.21 -28.19 68.30
C GLY A 572 113.97 -27.99 69.61
N VAL A 573 114.89 -28.91 69.88
CA VAL A 573 115.79 -28.87 71.07
C VAL A 573 117.10 -28.19 70.69
N GLN A 574 117.48 -27.15 71.42
CA GLN A 574 118.72 -26.41 71.23
C GLN A 574 119.58 -26.48 72.51
N PRO A 575 120.93 -26.50 72.40
CA PRO A 575 121.79 -26.43 73.58
C PRO A 575 121.60 -25.10 74.30
N LEU A 576 121.72 -25.09 75.64
CA LEU A 576 121.69 -23.85 76.45
C LEU A 576 122.77 -22.87 75.96
N ASN A 577 122.38 -21.62 75.72
CA ASN A 577 123.13 -20.55 75.02
C ASN A 577 123.30 -20.72 73.49
N GLY A 578 122.66 -21.71 72.87
CA GLY A 578 122.56 -21.85 71.42
C GLY A 578 121.49 -20.95 70.79
N THR A 579 121.55 -20.80 69.47
CA THR A 579 120.53 -20.09 68.67
C THR A 579 120.04 -20.97 67.52
N ALA A 580 118.76 -20.84 67.17
CA ALA A 580 118.16 -21.49 66.01
C ALA A 580 117.23 -20.53 65.26
N THR A 581 117.12 -20.68 63.94
CA THR A 581 116.28 -19.82 63.11
C THR A 581 115.22 -20.63 62.38
N GLN A 582 114.04 -20.04 62.22
CA GLN A 582 112.93 -20.55 61.41
C GLN A 582 112.33 -19.40 60.60
N THR A 583 111.74 -19.72 59.45
CA THR A 583 111.17 -18.73 58.53
C THR A 583 109.64 -18.81 58.50
N LEU A 584 108.98 -17.68 58.71
CA LEU A 584 107.53 -17.49 58.52
C LEU A 584 107.26 -16.78 57.20
N THR A 585 106.38 -17.31 56.34
CA THR A 585 105.98 -16.62 55.12
C THR A 585 104.66 -15.89 55.34
N VAL A 586 104.64 -14.57 55.17
CA VAL A 586 103.44 -13.73 55.28
C VAL A 586 102.95 -13.39 53.89
N THR A 587 101.73 -13.83 53.55
CA THR A 587 101.12 -13.68 52.21
C THR A 587 99.81 -12.89 52.30
N ASN A 588 99.60 -11.95 51.38
CA ASN A 588 98.29 -11.36 51.15
C ASN A 588 97.46 -12.31 50.27
N SER A 589 96.61 -13.13 50.90
CA SER A 589 95.68 -14.03 50.21
C SER A 589 94.35 -13.35 49.82
N GLY A 590 94.22 -12.05 50.09
CA GLY A 590 93.02 -11.26 49.78
C GLY A 590 93.08 -10.60 48.41
N THR A 591 92.01 -9.87 48.08
CA THR A 591 91.84 -9.16 46.79
C THR A 591 92.03 -7.64 46.91
N ALA A 592 92.26 -7.13 48.12
CA ALA A 592 92.66 -5.73 48.37
C ALA A 592 94.07 -5.66 48.98
N MET A 593 94.67 -4.47 49.02
CA MET A 593 95.99 -4.29 49.64
C MET A 593 95.98 -4.63 51.13
N LEU A 594 96.86 -5.55 51.53
CA LEU A 594 97.10 -5.89 52.93
C LEU A 594 98.09 -4.87 53.50
N GLN A 595 97.64 -4.08 54.46
CA GLN A 595 98.45 -3.12 55.20
C GLN A 595 98.87 -3.77 56.51
N VAL A 596 100.15 -4.06 56.67
CA VAL A 596 100.74 -4.58 57.92
C VAL A 596 101.23 -3.39 58.73
N SER A 597 100.61 -3.16 59.89
CA SER A 597 100.87 -1.99 60.73
C SER A 597 101.92 -2.24 61.81
N ALA A 598 102.04 -3.47 62.32
CA ALA A 598 103.05 -3.83 63.32
C ALA A 598 103.33 -5.34 63.31
N ILE A 599 104.57 -5.73 63.67
CA ILE A 599 104.97 -7.12 63.91
C ILE A 599 105.63 -7.18 65.31
N GLY A 600 105.08 -8.01 66.19
CA GLY A 600 105.62 -8.26 67.53
C GLY A 600 106.07 -9.70 67.70
N VAL A 601 107.06 -9.93 68.57
CA VAL A 601 107.49 -11.26 69.01
C VAL A 601 107.62 -11.28 70.53
N THR A 602 107.20 -12.37 71.17
CA THR A 602 107.25 -12.56 72.63
C THR A 602 108.07 -13.79 73.03
N GLY A 603 108.52 -13.82 74.29
CA GLY A 603 109.34 -14.91 74.84
C GLY A 603 110.83 -14.77 74.48
N PRO A 604 111.63 -15.85 74.57
CA PRO A 604 113.06 -15.85 74.23
C PRO A 604 113.33 -15.84 72.71
N PHE A 605 112.45 -15.22 71.92
CA PHE A 605 112.52 -15.15 70.47
C PHE A 605 112.75 -13.71 70.01
N THR A 606 113.45 -13.53 68.90
CA THR A 606 113.71 -12.22 68.27
C THR A 606 113.51 -12.30 66.77
N ILE A 607 113.23 -11.18 66.10
CA ILE A 607 113.22 -11.12 64.64
C ILE A 607 114.64 -10.83 64.14
N ASP A 608 115.10 -11.62 63.18
CA ASP A 608 116.31 -11.29 62.43
C ASP A 608 115.95 -10.27 61.35
N THR A 609 116.19 -8.99 61.62
CA THR A 609 115.89 -7.91 60.68
C THR A 609 116.83 -7.87 59.48
N ALA A 610 117.99 -8.54 59.55
CA ALA A 610 118.95 -8.61 58.44
C ALA A 610 118.66 -9.80 57.51
N ALA A 611 118.18 -10.92 58.05
CA ALA A 611 117.81 -12.10 57.26
C ALA A 611 116.35 -12.11 56.77
N SER A 612 115.47 -11.29 57.36
CA SER A 612 114.07 -11.17 56.92
C SER A 612 113.96 -10.41 55.59
N GLN A 613 113.12 -10.92 54.69
CA GLN A 613 112.75 -10.26 53.42
C GLN A 613 111.50 -9.36 53.57
N CYS A 614 110.76 -9.48 54.67
CA CYS A 614 109.71 -8.52 54.99
C CYS A 614 110.32 -7.16 55.35
N PRO A 615 109.84 -6.05 54.75
CA PRO A 615 110.24 -4.71 55.19
C PRO A 615 109.90 -4.47 56.67
N PRO A 616 110.61 -3.57 57.37
CA PRO A 616 110.21 -3.16 58.71
C PRO A 616 108.79 -2.58 58.68
N ALA A 617 107.93 -3.00 59.61
CA ALA A 617 106.57 -2.48 59.71
C ALA A 617 106.60 -0.97 60.03
N PRO A 618 105.75 -0.13 59.40
CA PRO A 618 104.63 -0.50 58.53
C PRO A 618 105.00 -0.75 57.05
N PHE A 619 104.34 -1.71 56.40
CA PHE A 619 104.48 -1.98 54.96
C PHE A 619 103.17 -2.52 54.32
N THR A 620 103.16 -2.63 52.98
CA THR A 620 102.02 -3.16 52.22
C THR A 620 102.39 -4.37 51.38
N LEU A 621 101.45 -5.30 51.24
CA LEU A 621 101.52 -6.41 50.30
C LEU A 621 100.36 -6.30 49.31
N ALA A 622 100.68 -6.26 48.02
CA ALA A 622 99.67 -6.38 46.96
C ALA A 622 98.99 -7.76 47.02
N PRO A 623 97.75 -7.92 46.49
CA PRO A 623 97.10 -9.22 46.36
C PRO A 623 98.04 -10.27 45.74
N GLY A 624 98.21 -11.42 46.40
CA GLY A 624 99.10 -12.50 45.97
C GLY A 624 100.59 -12.31 46.29
N ALA A 625 101.02 -11.14 46.80
CA ALA A 625 102.40 -10.91 47.21
C ALA A 625 102.69 -11.53 48.59
N SER A 626 103.93 -12.00 48.77
CA SER A 626 104.41 -12.61 50.02
C SER A 626 105.78 -12.05 50.42
N CYS A 627 106.08 -12.03 51.71
CA CYS A 627 107.42 -11.77 52.24
C CYS A 627 107.80 -12.80 53.32
N GLN A 628 109.10 -13.02 53.53
CA GLN A 628 109.61 -13.96 54.54
C GLN A 628 110.12 -13.23 55.78
N LEU A 629 109.67 -13.65 56.95
CA LEU A 629 110.07 -13.15 58.25
C LEU A 629 110.89 -14.24 58.96
N VAL A 630 112.15 -13.96 59.26
CA VAL A 630 113.05 -14.89 59.95
C VAL A 630 113.00 -14.63 61.46
N VAL A 631 112.64 -15.67 62.21
CA VAL A 631 112.52 -15.64 63.66
C VAL A 631 113.69 -16.43 64.24
N ILE A 632 114.36 -15.87 65.25
CA ILE A 632 115.47 -16.49 65.98
C ILE A 632 114.97 -16.90 67.37
N PHE A 633 115.28 -18.13 67.79
CA PHE A 633 115.19 -18.56 69.17
C PHE A 633 116.56 -18.43 69.85
N ASN A 634 116.60 -17.76 71.01
CA ASN A 634 117.79 -17.60 71.84
C ASN A 634 117.62 -18.44 73.12
N ALA A 635 118.34 -19.56 73.24
CA ALA A 635 118.16 -20.54 74.31
C ALA A 635 118.79 -20.12 75.65
N THR A 636 118.29 -19.04 76.27
CA THR A 636 118.88 -18.44 77.48
C THR A 636 118.45 -19.10 78.79
N VAL A 637 117.38 -19.91 78.78
CA VAL A 637 116.82 -20.59 79.96
C VAL A 637 116.47 -22.03 79.60
N ALA A 638 116.97 -23.00 80.38
CA ALA A 638 116.70 -24.43 80.17
C ALA A 638 115.20 -24.78 80.31
N GLY A 639 114.72 -25.77 79.55
CA GLY A 639 113.33 -26.23 79.53
C GLY A 639 112.55 -25.82 78.28
N LYS A 640 111.25 -26.15 78.25
CA LYS A 640 110.33 -25.78 77.16
C LYS A 640 110.04 -24.29 77.19
N GLN A 641 110.24 -23.63 76.06
CA GLN A 641 110.01 -22.20 75.86
C GLN A 641 108.91 -22.00 74.81
N SER A 642 108.04 -21.03 75.04
CA SER A 642 106.97 -20.67 74.11
C SER A 642 106.91 -19.16 73.90
N GLY A 643 106.55 -18.75 72.70
CA GLY A 643 106.38 -17.36 72.30
C GLY A 643 105.33 -17.24 71.20
N GLN A 644 105.19 -16.05 70.63
CA GLN A 644 104.27 -15.81 69.52
C GLN A 644 104.81 -14.71 68.62
N VAL A 645 104.66 -14.86 67.31
CA VAL A 645 104.68 -13.76 66.34
C VAL A 645 103.26 -13.21 66.22
N SER A 646 103.06 -11.92 66.44
CA SER A 646 101.79 -11.21 66.26
C SER A 646 101.90 -10.19 65.13
N ILE A 647 101.06 -10.30 64.12
CA ILE A 647 101.07 -9.43 62.93
C ILE A 647 99.77 -8.62 62.91
N ALA A 648 99.85 -7.33 63.23
CA ALA A 648 98.71 -6.42 63.12
C ALA A 648 98.54 -5.96 61.67
N SER A 649 97.33 -6.08 61.13
CA SER A 649 97.01 -5.65 59.76
C SER A 649 95.56 -5.15 59.59
N ASN A 650 95.23 -4.64 58.40
CA ASN A 650 93.85 -4.31 58.00
C ASN A 650 93.01 -5.53 57.57
N ALA A 651 93.55 -6.74 57.66
CA ALA A 651 92.81 -7.99 57.46
C ALA A 651 92.43 -8.63 58.82
N GLY A 652 91.18 -9.09 58.94
CA GLY A 652 90.72 -9.82 60.13
C GLY A 652 91.05 -11.32 60.03
N PRO A 653 91.39 -12.00 61.13
CA PRO A 653 91.59 -11.48 62.49
C PRO A 653 92.93 -10.74 62.64
N THR A 654 92.96 -9.67 63.44
CA THR A 654 94.13 -8.83 63.72
C THR A 654 94.32 -8.64 65.25
N PRO A 655 95.53 -8.86 65.81
CA PRO A 655 96.71 -9.37 65.14
C PRO A 655 96.55 -10.86 64.75
N LYS A 656 97.09 -11.23 63.58
CA LYS A 656 97.25 -12.63 63.19
C LYS A 656 98.41 -13.21 63.99
N SER A 657 98.15 -14.27 64.73
CA SER A 657 99.10 -14.86 65.66
C SER A 657 99.62 -16.22 65.17
N VAL A 658 100.93 -16.43 65.28
CA VAL A 658 101.61 -17.70 65.00
C VAL A 658 102.40 -18.11 66.24
N VAL A 659 102.14 -19.32 66.75
CA VAL A 659 102.78 -19.82 67.99
C VAL A 659 104.24 -20.20 67.72
N LEU A 660 105.13 -19.89 68.65
CA LEU A 660 106.54 -20.29 68.62
C LEU A 660 106.79 -21.29 69.75
N ALA A 661 107.47 -22.39 69.46
CA ALA A 661 107.82 -23.42 70.44
C ALA A 661 109.29 -23.84 70.29
N ALA A 662 109.99 -24.03 71.41
CA ALA A 662 111.36 -24.49 71.44
C ALA A 662 111.68 -25.18 72.78
N THR A 663 112.77 -25.94 72.86
CA THR A 663 113.30 -26.49 74.12
C THR A 663 114.79 -26.21 74.23
N ALA A 664 115.27 -25.74 75.39
CA ALA A 664 116.70 -25.54 75.66
C ALA A 664 117.23 -26.59 76.65
N ASP A 665 118.34 -27.28 76.34
CA ASP A 665 118.88 -28.37 77.18
C ASP A 665 120.37 -28.16 77.54
N ALA A 666 120.78 -28.57 78.75
CA ALA A 666 122.15 -28.40 79.26
C ALA A 666 123.05 -29.58 78.83
N ALA A 667 124.10 -29.31 78.06
CA ALA A 667 125.00 -30.35 77.55
C ALA A 667 125.74 -31.12 78.68
N PRO A 668 125.87 -32.47 78.62
CA PRO A 668 126.61 -33.24 79.62
C PRO A 668 128.12 -33.35 79.32
N LEU A 669 128.95 -33.22 80.37
CA LEU A 669 130.41 -33.51 80.38
C LEU A 669 130.67 -35.03 80.52
N ALA A 670 131.81 -35.49 79.98
CA ALA A 670 132.19 -36.89 79.80
C ALA A 670 132.73 -37.65 81.05
N SER A 671 132.70 -39.01 80.95
CA SER A 671 133.53 -40.08 81.60
C SER A 671 132.99 -40.76 82.88
N PRO A 672 133.34 -42.03 83.26
CA PRO A 672 133.91 -43.18 82.53
C PRO A 672 133.15 -44.55 82.67
N LEU A 673 133.55 -45.50 81.82
CA LEU A 673 133.57 -46.99 81.85
C LEU A 673 133.05 -47.80 83.08
N ASN A 674 132.09 -48.73 82.88
CA ASN A 674 132.26 -50.22 82.89
C ASN A 674 131.06 -51.07 83.45
N VAL A 675 130.72 -52.12 82.68
CA VAL A 675 129.89 -53.35 82.85
C VAL A 675 128.50 -53.37 83.53
N GLY A 676 127.50 -53.84 82.77
CA GLY A 676 126.28 -54.46 83.31
C GLY A 676 125.13 -54.75 82.33
N ALA A 677 125.31 -55.75 81.46
CA ALA A 677 124.33 -56.67 80.82
C ALA A 677 122.90 -56.24 80.38
N GLY A 678 122.57 -56.60 79.11
CA GLY A 678 121.21 -56.82 78.56
C GLY A 678 120.79 -55.77 77.52
N GLY A 679 120.99 -55.97 76.22
CA GLY A 679 120.11 -56.76 75.32
C GLY A 679 118.99 -55.85 74.79
N CYS A 680 118.80 -55.53 73.51
CA CYS A 680 119.20 -56.13 72.24
C CYS A 680 119.52 -55.04 71.18
N THR A 681 120.44 -55.41 70.31
CA THR A 681 120.84 -54.86 69.01
C THR A 681 119.66 -54.82 68.00
N THR A 682 119.61 -54.06 66.90
CA THR A 682 120.65 -53.67 65.94
C THR A 682 120.31 -52.34 65.23
N ASP A 683 121.42 -51.65 64.97
CA ASP A 683 121.78 -50.62 64.00
C ASP A 683 121.36 -50.93 62.53
N PRO A 684 121.69 -50.06 61.55
CA PRO A 684 120.82 -49.70 60.46
C PRO A 684 121.39 -50.30 59.17
N ASP A 685 120.61 -50.33 58.12
CA ASP A 685 121.15 -50.13 56.78
C ASP A 685 119.97 -49.97 55.84
N GLY A 686 119.99 -48.88 55.08
CA GLY A 686 118.93 -48.57 54.14
C GLY A 686 118.79 -49.66 53.08
N ARG A 687 117.56 -50.14 52.89
CA ARG A 687 116.90 -50.37 51.60
C ARG A 687 115.48 -50.89 51.86
N GLY A 688 114.57 -50.45 51.00
CA GLY A 688 113.13 -50.47 51.22
C GLY A 688 112.51 -51.85 51.41
N ASP A 689 111.37 -51.85 52.11
CA ASP A 689 110.50 -53.00 52.27
C ASP A 689 109.07 -52.65 51.78
N PRO A 690 108.39 -53.55 51.03
CA PRO A 690 107.34 -53.24 50.06
C PRO A 690 105.94 -53.52 50.61
N VAL A 691 105.45 -52.68 51.52
CA VAL A 691 104.11 -52.89 52.12
C VAL A 691 103.04 -51.94 51.56
N LEU A 692 103.40 -50.99 50.69
CA LEU A 692 102.41 -50.16 49.98
C LEU A 692 101.67 -50.82 48.79
N PRO A 693 102.17 -51.87 48.09
CA PRO A 693 101.41 -52.47 46.99
C PRO A 693 100.41 -53.54 47.46
N ALA A 694 100.49 -54.02 48.71
CA ALA A 694 99.58 -55.04 49.24
C ALA A 694 98.18 -54.48 49.60
N LEU A 695 98.05 -53.17 49.86
CA LEU A 695 96.77 -52.52 50.16
C LEU A 695 96.03 -52.01 48.92
N ALA A 696 96.72 -51.87 47.77
CA ALA A 696 96.11 -51.46 46.51
C ALA A 696 95.37 -52.60 45.79
N LEU A 697 95.72 -53.87 46.06
CA LEU A 697 95.08 -55.05 45.47
C LEU A 697 93.80 -55.49 46.20
N ALA A 698 93.55 -55.03 47.43
CA ALA A 698 92.33 -55.34 48.18
C ALA A 698 91.12 -54.47 47.78
N ALA A 699 91.34 -53.28 47.18
CA ALA A 699 90.26 -52.39 46.76
C ALA A 699 89.71 -52.72 45.36
N ALA A 700 90.51 -53.34 44.48
CA ALA A 700 90.13 -53.69 43.12
C ALA A 700 89.19 -54.91 43.03
N ALA A 701 89.22 -55.80 44.03
CA ALA A 701 88.35 -56.98 44.09
C ALA A 701 86.89 -56.67 44.51
N ALA A 702 86.64 -55.54 45.18
CA ALA A 702 85.30 -55.14 45.62
C ALA A 702 84.44 -54.50 44.51
N LEU A 703 85.05 -53.92 43.46
CA LEU A 703 84.32 -53.31 42.35
C LEU A 703 83.94 -54.31 41.24
N ALA A 704 84.51 -55.51 41.23
CA ALA A 704 84.27 -56.52 40.19
C ALA A 704 83.03 -57.41 40.43
N ILE A 705 82.37 -57.33 41.59
CA ILE A 705 81.25 -58.22 41.96
C ILE A 705 79.85 -57.57 41.78
N ARG A 706 79.74 -56.26 41.48
CA ARG A 706 78.41 -55.61 41.32
C ARG A 706 77.94 -55.36 39.88
N ARG A 707 78.62 -55.92 38.86
CA ARG A 707 78.20 -55.84 37.45
C ARG A 707 78.34 -57.17 36.67
N ARG A 708 77.28 -57.99 36.72
CA ARG A 708 76.79 -58.90 35.65
C ARG A 708 75.29 -59.10 35.95
N ALA A 709 74.27 -58.94 35.11
CA ALA A 709 73.98 -58.58 33.72
C ALA A 709 72.41 -58.64 33.59
N PRO A 710 71.71 -58.47 32.45
CA PRO A 710 71.75 -57.44 31.40
C PRO A 710 70.33 -56.95 30.89
N PHE A 711 70.32 -55.92 30.01
CA PHE A 711 69.55 -55.71 28.74
C PHE A 711 68.03 -56.05 28.66
N ARG A 712 67.09 -55.37 27.96
CA ARG A 712 66.94 -54.30 26.92
C ARG A 712 65.38 -54.19 26.65
N PRO A 713 64.85 -53.58 25.57
CA PRO A 713 64.60 -52.17 25.21
C PRO A 713 63.08 -51.77 25.19
N THR A 714 62.83 -50.53 24.75
CA THR A 714 61.57 -49.77 24.51
C THR A 714 60.47 -50.45 23.67
N PRO A 715 59.20 -49.95 23.73
CA PRO A 715 58.74 -48.98 22.72
C PRO A 715 57.83 -47.84 23.22
N VAL A 716 57.61 -46.92 22.30
CA VAL A 716 56.83 -45.65 22.31
C VAL A 716 55.32 -45.89 22.31
N VAL A 717 54.52 -44.99 22.92
CA VAL A 717 53.37 -44.22 22.32
C VAL A 717 52.52 -43.54 23.44
N LYS A 718 52.10 -42.30 23.12
CA LYS A 718 51.14 -41.32 23.71
C LYS A 718 49.88 -41.95 24.38
N SER A 719 49.03 -41.31 25.19
CA SER A 719 48.56 -39.91 25.26
C SER A 719 47.77 -39.63 26.56
N ASP A 720 47.65 -38.34 26.89
CA ASP A 720 46.44 -37.64 27.37
C ASP A 720 46.01 -37.61 28.86
N ARG A 721 45.96 -36.34 29.34
CA ARG A 721 44.98 -35.66 30.23
C ARG A 721 45.19 -35.58 31.75
N GLY A 722 45.69 -34.42 32.19
CA GLY A 722 44.87 -33.42 32.92
C GLY A 722 44.38 -32.37 31.89
N GLU A 723 43.30 -31.59 32.04
CA GLU A 723 42.62 -30.99 33.18
C GLU A 723 41.12 -30.71 32.89
N GLN A 724 40.38 -30.37 33.96
CA GLN A 724 39.36 -29.32 34.17
C GLN A 724 38.82 -28.52 32.94
N ARG A 725 37.52 -28.16 32.88
CA ARG A 725 36.87 -26.98 33.50
C ARG A 725 37.57 -25.64 33.24
#